data_AF-A0A1Y3NRU9-F1
#
_entry.id   AF-A0A1Y3NRU9-F1
#
_cell.length_a   1.000
_cell.length_b   1.000
_cell.length_c   1.000
_cell.angle_alpha   90.00
_cell.angle_beta   90.00
_cell.angle_gamma   90.00
#
_symmetry.space_group_name_H-M   'P 1'
#
loop_
_entity.id
_entity.type
_entity.pdbx_description
1 polymer ?
#
loop_
_entity_poly.entity_id
_entity_poly.type
_entity_poly.pdbx_seq_one_letter_code
_entity_poly.pdbx_strand_id
1 'polypeptide(L)'
;MSNYKIEDLYRISSTRPNALKVCNKKIGRNLSEIVVGDNTGSIYFLRPNKKGGIELTCSRNISQPVGTIQSYGRDAIFISTGSYIEEYNHKGKKILSFDTNIIDNIQAICVYDELIIAATQYLVSYYSHNIEKEQYISNDIMKFVTFGNLNDTEKIYTFVACQDKSIKILLKSTLKYEVEIDSVPSVLCLSTRIAGQFIYGTTKGEIVSLQYEDHDIEEIWRITENDTLDSIVSMNYYYNEKLDLELIVIGFESGFVRLYHINDGLPKLILSEYLQESITNVAFAYLKPELKLPQIISTTFSGRIVLIWRNQEIVDVNSSQFYIAMEGIDNTKEMNEYDSPDDDNDDENEETTDKIIENRILNQQKLNNIVKAKTEKLKKYNSEVNFNDLKEQYNTLMNDINVLQKKVDDEKEKLNSILPQSLHLDDQSQRFELDSYKKCYVLIIDTDIPIQSIFFKCNFPIIIKKENHSDIIDNDEIGSLKININSNEIYPIEGKYGTLSIYVVPNTTPPTYQLISVIIKPLALHERVRENEIENLDEYTNRFPIKGDLSLSEIQKFISNCFPQVPEKIHEDSSEYTYYFKNIIIDSGMDDKLVKPLLLQLYNGLESAINIIEQHDLLIPVLNELSLQENGNITFFDSDLLNIMNNYKEIDDNYENMKDVQIKRFIEGITSLYVVQKKCHGINNPSSLNKLIELLDEFKSFNGTKIDWNQLWPFFE
;
A
#
# COMPACT_ATOMS: atom_id res chain seq x y z
N MET A 1 13.95 17.01 -12.51
CA MET A 1 15.01 15.98 -12.46
C MET A 1 15.34 15.75 -10.99
N SER A 2 15.04 14.57 -10.46
CA SER A 2 15.19 14.28 -9.03
C SER A 2 16.67 14.38 -8.62
N ASN A 3 16.95 15.11 -7.54
CA ASN A 3 18.31 15.29 -6.99
C ASN A 3 18.85 14.05 -6.25
N TYR A 4 18.26 12.88 -6.51
CA TYR A 4 18.45 11.65 -5.76
C TYR A 4 19.04 10.58 -6.65
N LYS A 5 19.90 9.75 -6.06
CA LYS A 5 20.51 8.58 -6.69
C LYS A 5 19.94 7.33 -6.03
N ILE A 6 19.75 6.33 -6.88
CA ILE A 6 19.27 4.99 -6.53
C ILE A 6 20.37 4.00 -6.93
N GLU A 7 20.70 3.07 -6.05
CA GLU A 7 21.69 2.01 -6.29
C GLU A 7 21.15 0.68 -5.78
N ASP A 8 21.07 -0.31 -6.66
CA ASP A 8 20.81 -1.70 -6.27
C ASP A 8 22.08 -2.26 -5.62
N LEU A 9 22.02 -2.54 -4.31
CA LEU A 9 23.17 -2.97 -3.53
C LEU A 9 23.38 -4.47 -3.59
N TYR A 10 22.30 -5.23 -3.46
CA TYR A 10 22.32 -6.68 -3.37
C TYR A 10 20.92 -7.24 -3.67
N ARG A 11 20.85 -8.52 -4.05
CA ARG A 11 19.57 -9.22 -4.25
C ARG A 11 19.58 -10.54 -3.49
N ILE A 12 18.53 -10.78 -2.72
CA ILE A 12 18.26 -12.00 -1.95
C ILE A 12 16.93 -12.61 -2.42
N SER A 13 16.46 -13.68 -1.77
CA SER A 13 15.13 -14.22 -2.04
C SER A 13 14.03 -13.31 -1.45
N SER A 14 12.77 -13.70 -1.59
CA SER A 14 11.66 -12.84 -1.17
C SER A 14 11.72 -12.49 0.30
N THR A 15 11.33 -11.25 0.63
CA THR A 15 11.41 -10.71 1.99
C THR A 15 10.02 -10.45 2.57
N ARG A 16 9.94 -10.32 3.89
CA ARG A 16 8.72 -9.98 4.62
C ARG A 16 8.85 -8.65 5.36
N PRO A 17 7.73 -7.99 5.71
CA PRO A 17 7.75 -6.91 6.69
C PRO A 17 8.48 -7.33 7.97
N ASN A 18 9.16 -6.38 8.63
CA ASN A 18 10.02 -6.57 9.81
C ASN A 18 11.25 -7.49 9.64
N ALA A 19 11.58 -7.96 8.44
CA ALA A 19 12.75 -8.81 8.18
C ALA A 19 14.06 -8.03 7.91
N LEU A 20 14.09 -6.70 8.12
CA LEU A 20 15.26 -5.83 7.93
C LEU A 20 15.63 -5.13 9.24
N LYS A 21 16.92 -5.17 9.61
CA LYS A 21 17.46 -4.34 10.69
C LYS A 21 18.76 -3.65 10.30
N VAL A 22 18.83 -2.35 10.57
CA VAL A 22 20.05 -1.55 10.44
C VAL A 22 20.70 -1.38 11.81
N CYS A 23 21.97 -1.79 11.93
CA CYS A 23 22.77 -1.75 13.15
C CYS A 23 23.90 -0.72 13.02
N ASN A 24 23.96 0.25 13.94
CA ASN A 24 25.00 1.30 13.94
C ASN A 24 26.10 0.97 14.97
N LYS A 25 27.36 0.78 14.54
CA LYS A 25 28.48 0.53 15.46
C LYS A 25 29.03 1.82 16.03
N LYS A 26 29.18 1.89 17.36
CA LYS A 26 29.58 3.12 18.09
C LYS A 26 31.10 3.37 18.21
N ILE A 27 31.97 2.72 17.42
CA ILE A 27 33.43 2.92 17.55
C ILE A 27 34.08 3.26 16.20
N GLY A 28 34.35 4.56 16.00
CA GLY A 28 35.33 5.11 15.05
C GLY A 28 35.02 5.00 13.55
N ARG A 29 34.09 4.13 13.15
CA ARG A 29 33.54 4.06 11.80
C ARG A 29 32.02 4.12 11.88
N ASN A 30 31.45 5.26 11.45
CA ASN A 30 30.02 5.57 11.44
C ASN A 30 29.23 4.76 10.39
N LEU A 31 29.67 3.54 10.07
CA LEU A 31 29.09 2.77 8.98
C LEU A 31 28.09 1.76 9.53
N SER A 32 26.88 1.78 9.00
CA SER A 32 25.81 0.88 9.35
C SER A 32 26.07 -0.51 8.79
N GLU A 33 25.76 -1.53 9.58
CA GLU A 33 25.63 -2.92 9.16
C GLU A 33 24.15 -3.22 8.90
N ILE A 34 23.88 -3.91 7.81
CA ILE A 34 22.52 -4.26 7.38
C ILE A 34 22.35 -5.76 7.59
N VAL A 35 21.27 -6.14 8.26
CA VAL A 35 20.89 -7.54 8.48
C VAL A 35 19.52 -7.75 7.86
N VAL A 36 19.41 -8.69 6.93
CA VAL A 36 18.16 -9.00 6.22
C VAL A 36 17.91 -10.50 6.25
N GLY A 37 16.67 -10.90 6.50
CA GLY A 37 16.19 -12.27 6.39
C GLY A 37 15.28 -12.45 5.18
N ASP A 38 15.32 -13.64 4.58
CA ASP A 38 14.41 -14.01 3.50
C ASP A 38 13.42 -15.12 3.90
N ASN A 39 12.46 -15.36 3.02
CA ASN A 39 11.40 -16.36 3.19
C ASN A 39 11.90 -17.80 3.03
N THR A 40 13.09 -18.00 2.46
CA THR A 40 13.72 -19.34 2.40
C THR A 40 14.41 -19.72 3.70
N GLY A 41 14.46 -18.79 4.65
CA GLY A 41 15.13 -18.96 5.93
C GLY A 41 16.62 -18.68 5.87
N SER A 42 17.07 -17.84 4.94
CA SER A 42 18.44 -17.36 4.90
C SER A 42 18.57 -15.96 5.50
N ILE A 43 19.60 -15.75 6.33
CA ILE A 43 19.98 -14.45 6.89
C ILE A 43 21.25 -13.96 6.22
N TYR A 44 21.29 -12.68 5.89
CA TYR A 44 22.40 -12.00 5.24
C TYR A 44 22.91 -10.85 6.11
N PHE A 45 24.22 -10.83 6.34
CA PHE A 45 24.93 -9.77 7.05
C PHE A 45 25.75 -8.96 6.04
N LEU A 46 25.29 -7.75 5.73
CA LEU A 46 25.83 -6.87 4.72
C LEU A 46 26.55 -5.69 5.35
N ARG A 47 27.74 -5.36 4.85
CA ARG A 47 28.56 -4.25 5.36
C ARG A 47 29.16 -3.41 4.25
N PRO A 48 29.37 -2.10 4.48
CA PRO A 48 30.14 -1.28 3.57
C PRO A 48 31.60 -1.75 3.47
N ASN A 49 32.06 -1.94 2.24
CA ASN A 49 33.44 -2.20 1.91
C ASN A 49 34.24 -0.88 1.87
N LYS A 50 35.56 -0.97 1.99
CA LYS A 50 36.50 0.17 1.88
C LYS A 50 36.43 0.90 0.53
N LYS A 51 35.89 0.27 -0.51
CA LYS A 51 35.71 0.84 -1.86
C LYS A 51 34.35 1.54 -2.08
N GLY A 52 33.52 1.66 -1.04
CA GLY A 52 32.22 2.35 -1.11
C GLY A 52 31.01 1.50 -1.52
N GLY A 53 31.21 0.26 -1.97
CA GLY A 53 30.14 -0.72 -2.21
C GLY A 53 29.80 -1.55 -0.95
N ILE A 54 28.85 -2.49 -1.05
CA ILE A 54 28.50 -3.42 0.03
C ILE A 54 29.14 -4.79 -0.21
N GLU A 55 29.61 -5.44 0.87
CA GLU A 55 30.08 -6.81 0.89
C GLU A 55 29.21 -7.71 1.79
N LEU A 56 28.93 -8.92 1.31
CA LEU A 56 28.34 -9.97 2.13
C LEU A 56 29.38 -10.52 3.09
N THR A 57 29.19 -10.25 4.38
CA THR A 57 30.09 -10.72 5.44
C THR A 57 29.81 -12.18 5.81
N CYS A 58 28.53 -12.53 5.95
CA CYS A 58 28.10 -13.87 6.33
C CYS A 58 26.68 -14.10 5.81
N SER A 59 26.41 -15.33 5.36
CA SER A 59 25.05 -15.85 5.22
C SER A 59 24.85 -17.08 6.12
N ARG A 60 23.62 -17.28 6.59
CA ARG A 60 23.21 -18.45 7.39
C ARG A 60 21.87 -18.95 6.90
N ASN A 61 21.72 -20.26 6.81
CA ASN A 61 20.44 -20.90 6.51
C ASN A 61 19.89 -21.51 7.81
N ILE A 62 18.67 -21.13 8.17
CA ILE A 62 17.89 -21.57 9.34
C ILE A 62 16.74 -22.50 8.93
N SER A 63 16.50 -22.67 7.62
CA SER A 63 15.50 -23.60 7.05
C SER A 63 14.03 -23.27 7.38
N GLN A 64 13.76 -22.13 8.02
CA GLN A 64 12.42 -21.59 8.23
C GLN A 64 12.38 -20.08 7.90
N PRO A 65 11.27 -19.55 7.35
CA PRO A 65 11.14 -18.14 7.03
C PRO A 65 11.47 -17.25 8.23
N VAL A 66 12.22 -16.17 7.97
CA VAL A 66 12.51 -15.16 8.99
C VAL A 66 11.26 -14.34 9.27
N GLY A 67 10.85 -14.26 10.54
CA GLY A 67 9.68 -13.50 10.98
C GLY A 67 10.02 -12.02 11.22
N THR A 68 10.90 -11.75 12.18
CA THR A 68 11.35 -10.39 12.52
C THR A 68 12.80 -10.38 12.97
N ILE A 69 13.47 -9.24 12.77
CA ILE A 69 14.86 -9.01 13.21
C ILE A 69 14.93 -7.81 14.15
N GLN A 70 15.48 -8.01 15.34
CA GLN A 70 15.74 -6.95 16.31
C GLN A 70 17.21 -6.96 16.74
N SER A 71 17.76 -5.78 17.02
CA SER A 71 19.07 -5.62 17.64
C SER A 71 18.89 -5.21 19.09
N TYR A 72 19.56 -5.89 20.03
CA TYR A 72 19.63 -5.48 21.42
C TYR A 72 21.08 -5.22 21.85
N GLY A 73 21.30 -4.12 22.58
CA GLY A 73 22.63 -3.71 23.00
C GLY A 73 23.56 -3.43 21.81
N ARG A 74 24.86 -3.74 21.97
CA ARG A 74 25.90 -3.44 20.99
C ARG A 74 26.29 -4.60 20.09
N ASP A 75 26.00 -5.84 20.50
CA ASP A 75 26.61 -7.03 19.91
C ASP A 75 25.63 -8.17 19.56
N ALA A 76 24.35 -8.05 19.93
CA ALA A 76 23.36 -9.12 19.80
C ALA A 76 22.25 -8.77 18.82
N ILE A 77 21.98 -9.70 17.91
CA ILE A 77 20.92 -9.65 16.91
C ILE A 77 20.00 -10.82 17.18
N PHE A 78 18.74 -10.53 17.47
CA PHE A 78 17.70 -11.52 17.73
C PHE A 78 16.83 -11.66 16.49
N ILE A 79 16.53 -12.91 16.14
CA ILE A 79 15.79 -13.26 14.94
C ILE A 79 14.71 -14.26 15.33
N SER A 80 13.48 -14.02 14.90
CA SER A 80 12.41 -15.01 15.05
C SER A 80 12.32 -15.90 13.81
N THR A 81 12.12 -17.20 14.03
CA THR A 81 11.86 -18.20 12.99
C THR A 81 10.85 -19.21 13.50
N GLY A 82 9.64 -19.20 12.93
CA GLY A 82 8.53 -20.01 13.44
C GLY A 82 8.24 -19.70 14.91
N SER A 83 8.43 -20.72 15.77
CA SER A 83 8.29 -20.65 17.23
C SER A 83 9.59 -20.30 17.98
N TYR A 84 10.71 -20.16 17.28
CA TYR A 84 12.03 -19.96 17.88
C TYR A 84 12.46 -18.50 17.86
N ILE A 85 13.21 -18.11 18.88
CA ILE A 85 13.97 -16.86 18.93
C ILE A 85 15.45 -17.22 19.03
N GLU A 86 16.23 -16.80 18.05
CA GLU A 86 17.66 -17.12 17.94
C GLU A 86 18.51 -15.85 18.09
N GLU A 87 19.59 -15.96 18.86
CA GLU A 87 20.57 -14.88 19.05
C GLU A 87 21.79 -15.11 18.16
N TYR A 88 22.18 -14.09 17.41
CA TYR A 88 23.38 -14.05 16.59
C TYR A 88 24.26 -12.88 16.98
N ASN A 89 25.57 -13.07 16.87
CA ASN A 89 26.47 -11.92 16.86
C ASN A 89 26.56 -11.29 15.46
N HIS A 90 27.14 -10.10 15.40
CA HIS A 90 27.46 -9.41 14.13
C HIS A 90 28.41 -10.21 13.20
N LYS A 91 29.02 -11.32 13.63
CA LYS A 91 29.80 -12.20 12.73
C LYS A 91 28.95 -13.30 12.11
N GLY A 92 27.63 -13.33 12.39
CA GLY A 92 26.72 -14.38 11.95
C GLY A 92 26.93 -15.71 12.66
N LYS A 93 27.56 -15.75 13.84
CA LYS A 93 27.61 -16.95 14.68
C LYS A 93 26.41 -16.95 15.62
N LYS A 94 25.64 -18.04 15.59
CA LYS A 94 24.57 -18.32 16.55
C LYS A 94 25.14 -18.49 17.96
N ILE A 95 24.58 -17.76 18.91
CA ILE A 95 24.93 -17.76 20.33
C ILE A 95 23.91 -18.59 21.11
N LEU A 96 22.62 -18.31 20.91
CA LEU A 96 21.53 -18.90 21.68
C LEU A 96 20.35 -19.25 20.75
N SER A 97 19.54 -20.21 21.21
CA SER A 97 18.26 -20.59 20.62
C SER A 97 17.28 -20.78 21.77
N PHE A 98 16.13 -20.12 21.70
CA PHE A 98 15.05 -20.22 22.66
C PHE A 98 13.78 -20.67 21.93
N ASP A 99 13.14 -21.75 22.41
CA ASP A 99 11.83 -22.17 21.92
C ASP A 99 10.74 -21.51 22.78
N THR A 100 9.90 -20.70 22.16
CA THR A 100 8.82 -20.00 22.85
C THR A 100 7.63 -20.90 23.17
N ASN A 101 7.56 -22.11 22.57
CA ASN A 101 6.40 -23.00 22.53
C ASN A 101 5.14 -22.36 21.93
N ILE A 102 5.25 -21.20 21.28
CA ILE A 102 4.12 -20.58 20.57
C ILE A 102 3.91 -21.33 19.25
N ILE A 103 2.68 -21.73 18.97
CA ILE A 103 2.32 -22.49 17.75
C ILE A 103 2.33 -21.56 16.53
N ASP A 104 1.88 -20.32 16.71
CA ASP A 104 1.77 -19.33 15.64
C ASP A 104 3.13 -18.67 15.34
N ASN A 105 3.28 -18.17 14.11
CA ASN A 105 4.49 -17.45 13.71
C ASN A 105 4.65 -16.12 14.47
N ILE A 106 5.87 -15.88 14.96
CA ILE A 106 6.23 -14.66 15.66
C ILE A 106 6.49 -13.52 14.66
N GLN A 107 5.66 -12.48 14.71
CA GLN A 107 5.72 -11.31 13.81
C GLN A 107 6.49 -10.10 14.38
N ALA A 108 6.62 -10.02 15.70
CA ALA A 108 7.39 -8.96 16.36
C ALA A 108 8.01 -9.48 17.66
N ILE A 109 9.21 -8.98 17.97
CA ILE A 109 9.94 -9.31 19.20
C ILE A 109 10.48 -8.04 19.85
N CYS A 110 10.51 -8.04 21.18
CA CYS A 110 11.24 -7.08 21.99
C CYS A 110 12.16 -7.83 22.95
N VAL A 111 13.47 -7.56 22.87
CA VAL A 111 14.43 -8.04 23.86
C VAL A 111 14.96 -6.84 24.64
N TYR A 112 14.87 -6.92 25.96
CA TYR A 112 15.43 -5.95 26.89
C TYR A 112 15.95 -6.65 28.14
N ASP A 113 17.28 -6.70 28.27
CA ASP A 113 18.00 -7.47 29.29
C ASP A 113 17.53 -8.94 29.36
N GLU A 114 16.80 -9.32 30.41
CA GLU A 114 16.28 -10.67 30.64
C GLU A 114 14.81 -10.83 30.20
N LEU A 115 14.17 -9.74 29.76
CA LEU A 115 12.81 -9.69 29.27
C LEU A 115 12.79 -9.96 27.76
N ILE A 116 11.99 -10.94 27.35
CA ILE A 116 11.67 -11.19 25.95
C ILE A 116 10.16 -11.05 25.81
N ILE A 117 9.71 -10.22 24.87
CA ILE A 117 8.31 -10.09 24.48
C ILE A 117 8.21 -10.64 23.06
N ALA A 118 7.32 -11.59 22.84
CA ALA A 118 7.05 -12.15 21.52
C ALA A 118 5.58 -11.94 21.17
N ALA A 119 5.32 -11.39 19.98
CA ALA A 119 3.98 -11.16 19.49
C ALA A 119 3.71 -11.99 18.22
N THR A 120 2.55 -12.63 18.19
CA THR A 120 1.98 -13.32 17.03
C THR A 120 0.76 -12.56 16.52
N GLN A 121 -0.08 -13.19 15.70
CA GLN A 121 -1.30 -12.58 15.16
C GLN A 121 -2.37 -12.28 16.24
N TYR A 122 -2.41 -13.05 17.33
CA TYR A 122 -3.42 -12.89 18.38
C TYR A 122 -2.85 -12.84 19.80
N LEU A 123 -1.58 -13.20 20.00
CA LEU A 123 -0.97 -13.33 21.31
C LEU A 123 0.23 -12.40 21.48
N VAL A 124 0.37 -11.84 22.67
CA VAL A 124 1.60 -11.20 23.13
C VAL A 124 2.05 -11.89 24.41
N SER A 125 3.12 -12.67 24.33
CA SER A 125 3.67 -13.42 25.46
C SER A 125 4.91 -12.73 26.03
N TYR A 126 4.99 -12.67 27.35
CA TYR A 126 6.08 -12.05 28.12
C TYR A 126 6.89 -13.12 28.84
N TYR A 127 8.18 -13.18 28.53
CA TYR A 127 9.12 -14.13 29.09
C TYR A 127 10.15 -13.40 29.94
N SER A 128 10.42 -13.93 31.14
CA SER A 128 11.55 -13.53 31.95
C SER A 128 12.38 -14.76 32.27
N HIS A 129 13.69 -14.69 32.01
CA HIS A 129 14.59 -15.84 32.12
C HIS A 129 14.11 -17.04 31.28
N ASN A 130 13.60 -16.79 30.08
CA ASN A 130 13.06 -17.81 29.16
C ASN A 130 11.87 -18.61 29.73
N ILE A 131 11.19 -18.08 30.75
CA ILE A 131 9.97 -18.65 31.33
C ILE A 131 8.83 -17.67 31.08
N GLU A 132 7.75 -18.16 30.48
CA GLU A 132 6.53 -17.37 30.27
C GLU A 132 5.95 -16.95 31.61
N LYS A 133 5.68 -15.66 31.76
CA LYS A 133 5.13 -15.05 32.98
C LYS A 133 3.69 -14.59 32.78
N GLU A 134 3.43 -13.94 31.67
CA GLU A 134 2.18 -13.27 31.38
C GLU A 134 1.90 -13.34 29.88
N GLN A 135 0.62 -13.40 29.51
CA GLN A 135 0.18 -13.33 28.12
C GLN A 135 -1.00 -12.37 27.99
N TYR A 136 -1.06 -11.68 26.86
CA TYR A 136 -2.24 -10.93 26.41
C TYR A 136 -2.77 -11.61 25.17
N ILE A 137 -4.10 -11.76 25.09
CA ILE A 137 -4.79 -12.33 23.93
C ILE A 137 -5.67 -11.20 23.35
N SER A 138 -5.52 -10.90 22.07
CA SER A 138 -6.25 -9.84 21.38
C SER A 138 -7.61 -10.31 20.87
N ASN A 139 -8.65 -9.47 21.00
CA ASN A 139 -10.01 -9.71 20.48
C ASN A 139 -10.08 -9.76 18.94
N ASP A 140 -9.10 -9.17 18.27
CA ASP A 140 -9.00 -9.15 16.82
C ASP A 140 -7.55 -9.39 16.37
N ILE A 141 -7.35 -9.57 15.07
CA ILE A 141 -6.07 -9.75 14.42
C ILE A 141 -5.18 -8.54 14.68
N MET A 142 -4.00 -8.78 15.25
CA MET A 142 -2.94 -7.79 15.39
C MET A 142 -2.17 -7.71 14.06
N LYS A 143 -2.38 -6.64 13.31
CA LYS A 143 -1.72 -6.37 12.02
C LYS A 143 -0.26 -5.96 12.19
N PHE A 144 0.04 -5.20 13.23
CA PHE A 144 1.40 -4.76 13.52
C PHE A 144 1.61 -4.59 15.03
N VAL A 145 2.81 -4.92 15.52
CA VAL A 145 3.17 -4.76 16.93
C VAL A 145 4.54 -4.10 17.03
N THR A 146 4.63 -3.05 17.85
CA THR A 146 5.89 -2.38 18.17
C THR A 146 6.00 -2.12 19.65
N PHE A 147 7.21 -1.78 20.11
CA PHE A 147 7.53 -1.69 21.53
C PHE A 147 8.31 -0.42 21.80
N GLY A 148 7.97 0.25 22.90
CA GLY A 148 8.73 1.41 23.35
C GLY A 148 8.12 2.06 24.58
N ASN A 149 8.59 3.27 24.86
CA ASN A 149 8.28 3.95 26.11
C ASN A 149 7.16 4.95 25.89
N LEU A 150 6.22 4.99 26.84
CA LEU A 150 5.15 5.97 26.85
C LEU A 150 5.65 7.27 27.51
N ASN A 151 5.83 7.28 28.82
CA ASN A 151 6.39 8.44 29.56
C ASN A 151 7.58 8.03 30.45
N ASP A 152 7.48 6.83 31.03
CA ASP A 152 8.45 6.26 31.95
C ASP A 152 9.53 5.53 31.15
N THR A 153 10.78 6.00 31.22
CA THR A 153 11.88 5.42 30.44
C THR A 153 12.24 3.99 30.86
N GLU A 154 11.79 3.55 32.04
CA GLU A 154 12.07 2.20 32.56
C GLU A 154 11.04 1.16 32.11
N LYS A 155 9.85 1.57 31.65
CA LYS A 155 8.76 0.66 31.29
C LYS A 155 8.61 0.56 29.79
N ILE A 156 8.63 -0.68 29.32
CA ILE A 156 8.34 -1.01 27.92
C ILE A 156 6.84 -1.29 27.79
N TYR A 157 6.19 -0.51 26.93
CA TYR A 157 4.83 -0.69 26.51
C TYR A 157 4.79 -1.40 25.16
N THR A 158 3.74 -2.19 24.95
CA THR A 158 3.48 -2.86 23.68
C THR A 158 2.36 -2.11 22.97
N PHE A 159 2.65 -1.59 21.78
CA PHE A 159 1.69 -0.93 20.90
C PHE A 159 1.22 -1.92 19.86
N VAL A 160 -0.09 -2.14 19.80
CA VAL A 160 -0.73 -3.15 18.96
C VAL A 160 -1.70 -2.45 18.01
N ALA A 161 -1.45 -2.56 16.71
CA ALA A 161 -2.37 -2.16 15.66
C ALA A 161 -3.28 -3.34 15.30
N CYS A 162 -4.59 -3.18 15.46
CA CYS A 162 -5.58 -4.23 15.27
C CYS A 162 -6.44 -4.01 14.02
N GLN A 163 -6.91 -5.12 13.43
CA GLN A 163 -7.77 -5.14 12.24
C GLN A 163 -9.14 -4.45 12.46
N ASP A 164 -9.62 -4.37 13.69
CA ASP A 164 -10.87 -3.71 14.10
C ASP A 164 -10.80 -2.17 14.11
N LYS A 165 -9.82 -1.58 13.41
CA LYS A 165 -9.57 -0.13 13.38
C LYS A 165 -9.26 0.42 14.78
N SER A 166 -8.53 -0.33 15.61
CA SER A 166 -8.07 0.12 16.93
C SER A 166 -6.54 0.04 17.08
N ILE A 167 -5.98 0.92 17.91
CA ILE A 167 -4.60 0.84 18.39
C ILE A 167 -4.62 0.68 19.91
N LYS A 168 -4.06 -0.41 20.41
CA LYS A 168 -4.05 -0.79 21.82
C LYS A 168 -2.66 -0.60 22.40
N ILE A 169 -2.56 0.07 23.55
CA ILE A 169 -1.33 0.25 24.31
C ILE A 169 -1.42 -0.62 25.57
N LEU A 170 -0.53 -1.59 25.66
CA LEU A 170 -0.48 -2.57 26.72
C LEU A 170 0.72 -2.31 27.64
N LEU A 171 0.52 -2.54 28.93
CA LEU A 171 1.61 -2.77 29.87
C LEU A 171 1.49 -4.21 30.38
N LYS A 172 2.39 -5.06 29.90
CA LYS A 172 2.35 -6.51 30.11
C LYS A 172 1.05 -7.14 29.58
N SER A 173 0.35 -7.93 30.39
CA SER A 173 -0.97 -8.50 30.07
C SER A 173 -2.14 -7.51 30.15
N THR A 174 -1.91 -6.27 30.60
CA THR A 174 -3.00 -5.31 30.87
C THR A 174 -3.12 -4.25 29.79
N LEU A 175 -4.33 -4.09 29.23
CA LEU A 175 -4.70 -2.97 28.37
C LEU A 175 -4.71 -1.67 29.18
N LYS A 176 -4.02 -0.64 28.69
CA LYS A 176 -3.96 0.69 29.32
C LYS A 176 -4.76 1.71 28.54
N TYR A 177 -4.57 1.74 27.22
CA TYR A 177 -5.27 2.67 26.33
C TYR A 177 -5.69 1.93 25.07
N GLU A 178 -6.80 2.36 24.52
CA GLU A 178 -7.32 1.93 23.24
C GLU A 178 -7.75 3.18 22.49
N VAL A 179 -7.21 3.36 21.30
CA VAL A 179 -7.53 4.47 20.40
C VAL A 179 -8.28 3.91 19.22
N GLU A 180 -9.42 4.52 18.92
CA GLU A 180 -10.18 4.27 17.70
C GLU A 180 -9.70 5.23 16.61
N ILE A 181 -9.37 4.70 15.42
CA ILE A 181 -8.83 5.48 14.28
C ILE A 181 -9.84 5.58 13.13
N ASP A 182 -9.55 5.76 11.84
CA ASP A 182 -10.63 5.79 10.81
C ASP A 182 -10.55 4.61 9.82
N SER A 183 -9.40 3.97 9.80
CA SER A 183 -9.06 2.94 8.84
C SER A 183 -8.20 1.87 9.51
N VAL A 184 -8.02 0.74 8.84
CA VAL A 184 -7.24 -0.38 9.40
C VAL A 184 -5.76 0.04 9.46
N PRO A 185 -5.12 0.00 10.64
CA PRO A 185 -3.71 0.34 10.78
C PRO A 185 -2.85 -0.81 10.23
N SER A 186 -1.89 -0.49 9.38
CA SER A 186 -0.99 -1.46 8.75
C SER A 186 0.42 -1.44 9.32
N VAL A 187 0.89 -0.28 9.81
CA VAL A 187 2.22 -0.12 10.41
C VAL A 187 2.20 0.91 11.54
N LEU A 188 3.09 0.73 12.52
CA LEU A 188 3.34 1.69 13.61
C LEU A 188 4.83 2.01 13.71
N CYS A 189 5.15 3.28 13.97
CA CYS A 189 6.50 3.75 14.24
C CYS A 189 6.51 4.68 15.46
N LEU A 190 7.47 4.49 16.36
CA LEU A 190 7.60 5.33 17.56
C LEU A 190 8.60 6.46 17.30
N SER A 191 8.29 7.67 17.80
CA SER A 191 9.23 8.78 17.75
C SER A 191 10.41 8.52 18.67
N THR A 192 11.61 8.84 18.18
CA THR A 192 12.81 8.87 19.02
C THR A 192 13.08 10.24 19.64
N ARG A 193 12.28 11.26 19.29
CA ARG A 193 12.41 12.63 19.79
C ARG A 193 11.59 12.85 21.07
N ILE A 194 10.32 12.44 21.04
CA ILE A 194 9.35 12.66 22.13
C ILE A 194 8.80 11.31 22.56
N ALA A 195 8.89 11.01 23.85
CA ALA A 195 8.31 9.79 24.41
C ALA A 195 6.78 9.85 24.32
N GLY A 196 6.13 8.72 24.01
CA GLY A 196 4.67 8.66 23.89
C GLY A 196 4.13 9.19 22.56
N GLN A 197 4.97 9.77 21.70
CA GLN A 197 4.61 10.08 20.32
C GLN A 197 4.75 8.84 19.44
N PHE A 198 3.71 8.52 18.68
CA PHE A 198 3.73 7.44 17.72
C PHE A 198 2.97 7.79 16.45
N ILE A 199 3.46 7.27 15.33
CA ILE A 199 2.92 7.51 14.00
C ILE A 199 2.43 6.19 13.45
N TYR A 200 1.24 6.17 12.86
CA TYR A 200 0.70 5.00 12.19
C TYR A 200 0.43 5.27 10.71
N GLY A 201 0.53 4.21 9.92
CA GLY A 201 0.08 4.17 8.53
C GLY A 201 -1.14 3.26 8.42
N THR A 202 -2.07 3.58 7.50
CA THR A 202 -3.27 2.79 7.26
C THR A 202 -3.22 2.03 5.93
N THR A 203 -4.11 1.07 5.76
CA THR A 203 -4.32 0.37 4.48
C THR A 203 -4.86 1.26 3.37
N LYS A 204 -5.46 2.42 3.73
CA LYS A 204 -5.92 3.46 2.80
C LYS A 204 -4.84 4.50 2.47
N GLY A 205 -3.63 4.33 3.02
CA GLY A 205 -2.51 5.22 2.75
C GLY A 205 -2.46 6.47 3.62
N GLU A 206 -3.25 6.57 4.68
CA GLU A 206 -3.22 7.71 5.59
C GLU A 206 -2.05 7.59 6.56
N ILE A 207 -1.43 8.73 6.89
CA ILE A 207 -0.32 8.81 7.84
C ILE A 207 -0.75 9.73 8.96
N VAL A 208 -0.77 9.25 10.19
CA VAL A 208 -1.28 10.01 11.34
C VAL A 208 -0.29 9.93 12.49
N SER A 209 -0.04 11.07 13.13
CA SER A 209 0.82 11.19 14.31
C SER A 209 -0.04 11.48 15.53
N LEU A 210 0.09 10.61 16.52
CA LEU A 210 -0.59 10.71 17.81
C LEU A 210 0.44 10.95 18.92
N GLN A 211 0.04 11.70 19.93
CA GLN A 211 0.81 11.93 21.15
C GLN A 211 0.00 11.48 22.34
N TYR A 212 0.61 10.65 23.19
CA TYR A 212 0.08 10.39 24.50
C TYR A 212 0.51 11.51 25.48
N GLU A 213 -0.44 12.24 26.03
CA GLU A 213 -0.25 13.29 27.04
C GLU A 213 -1.37 13.22 28.10
N ASP A 214 -1.03 13.39 29.37
CA ASP A 214 -1.99 13.48 30.49
C ASP A 214 -3.09 12.40 30.56
N HIS A 215 -2.75 11.15 30.24
CA HIS A 215 -3.68 10.00 30.20
C HIS A 215 -4.70 10.04 29.06
N ASP A 216 -4.48 10.89 28.07
CA ASP A 216 -5.24 10.93 26.83
C ASP A 216 -4.31 10.82 25.61
N ILE A 217 -4.90 10.63 24.44
CA ILE A 217 -4.17 10.53 23.17
C ILE A 217 -4.72 11.57 22.20
N GLU A 218 -3.87 12.51 21.82
CA GLU A 218 -4.22 13.62 20.93
C GLU A 218 -3.62 13.42 19.53
N GLU A 219 -4.38 13.76 18.50
CA GLU A 219 -3.88 13.81 17.11
C GLU A 219 -3.11 15.10 16.88
N ILE A 220 -1.83 14.98 16.51
CA ILE A 220 -0.96 16.13 16.21
C ILE A 220 -1.14 16.57 14.76
N TRP A 221 -1.09 15.62 13.84
CA TRP A 221 -1.22 15.86 12.41
C TRP A 221 -1.59 14.59 11.66
N ARG A 222 -2.16 14.79 10.47
CA ARG A 222 -2.57 13.74 9.54
C ARG A 222 -2.27 14.13 8.10
N ILE A 223 -1.88 13.15 7.29
CA ILE A 223 -1.70 13.26 5.84
C ILE A 223 -2.71 12.31 5.18
N THR A 224 -3.68 12.88 4.48
CA THR A 224 -4.67 12.15 3.65
C THR A 224 -4.47 12.37 2.15
N GLU A 225 -3.82 13.48 1.76
CA GLU A 225 -3.52 13.84 0.37
C GLU A 225 -2.32 13.03 -0.16
N ASN A 226 -2.55 11.75 -0.41
CA ASN A 226 -1.64 10.93 -1.19
C ASN A 226 -2.26 10.72 -2.57
N ASP A 227 -1.51 11.01 -3.64
CA ASP A 227 -1.91 10.76 -5.05
C ASP A 227 -2.26 9.27 -5.33
N THR A 228 -2.01 8.40 -4.36
CA THR A 228 -2.16 6.96 -4.41
C THR A 228 -2.90 6.50 -3.16
N LEU A 229 -4.13 5.99 -3.31
CA LEU A 229 -4.90 5.27 -2.28
C LEU A 229 -4.26 3.90 -2.00
N ASP A 230 -3.01 3.91 -1.55
CA ASP A 230 -2.15 2.73 -1.52
C ASP A 230 -1.75 2.38 -0.07
N SER A 231 -1.71 1.08 0.22
CA SER A 231 -1.45 0.59 1.57
C SER A 231 0.00 0.88 1.97
N ILE A 232 0.17 1.44 3.16
CA ILE A 232 1.50 1.60 3.76
C ILE A 232 1.95 0.24 4.32
N VAL A 233 3.17 -0.18 4.02
CA VAL A 233 3.70 -1.50 4.46
C VAL A 233 4.81 -1.35 5.50
N SER A 234 5.64 -0.30 5.39
CA SER A 234 6.73 -0.07 6.33
C SER A 234 7.00 1.40 6.57
N MET A 235 7.50 1.71 7.77
CA MET A 235 7.77 3.07 8.19
C MET A 235 9.00 3.11 9.09
N ASN A 236 9.82 4.14 8.95
CA ASN A 236 10.95 4.38 9.85
C ASN A 236 11.10 5.87 10.16
N TYR A 237 11.33 6.17 11.44
CA TYR A 237 11.50 7.51 11.97
C TYR A 237 12.97 7.76 12.33
N TYR A 238 13.46 8.95 12.03
CA TYR A 238 14.82 9.38 12.35
C TYR A 238 14.82 10.80 12.89
N TYR A 239 15.48 10.98 14.03
CA TYR A 239 15.74 12.30 14.61
C TYR A 239 17.23 12.47 14.92
N ASN A 240 17.76 13.67 14.66
CA ASN A 240 19.11 14.06 15.01
C ASN A 240 19.12 15.35 15.82
N GLU A 241 19.37 15.22 17.13
CA GLU A 241 19.49 16.35 18.07
C GLU A 241 20.47 17.44 17.61
N LYS A 242 21.58 17.10 16.94
CA LYS A 242 22.62 18.08 16.58
C LYS A 242 22.26 18.93 15.38
N LEU A 243 21.44 18.39 14.49
CA LEU A 243 21.02 19.05 13.25
C LEU A 243 19.58 19.55 13.35
N ASP A 244 18.89 19.23 14.46
CA ASP A 244 17.44 19.33 14.60
C ASP A 244 16.69 18.83 13.37
N LEU A 245 17.13 17.67 12.87
CA LEU A 245 16.64 17.08 11.63
C LEU A 245 15.71 15.92 11.95
N GLU A 246 14.45 16.06 11.59
CA GLU A 246 13.39 15.08 11.81
C GLU A 246 12.86 14.55 10.46
N LEU A 247 12.98 13.24 10.24
CA LEU A 247 12.68 12.59 8.97
C LEU A 247 11.83 11.34 9.19
N ILE A 248 10.88 11.12 8.29
CA ILE A 248 10.11 9.88 8.21
C ILE A 248 10.21 9.34 6.79
N VAL A 249 10.57 8.06 6.68
CA VAL A 249 10.52 7.33 5.42
C VAL A 249 9.42 6.29 5.47
N ILE A 250 8.69 6.17 4.36
CA ILE A 250 7.50 5.34 4.22
C ILE A 250 7.62 4.51 2.95
N GLY A 251 7.40 3.20 3.08
CA GLY A 251 7.33 2.26 1.97
C GLY A 251 5.89 1.80 1.74
N PHE A 252 5.46 1.86 0.48
CA PHE A 252 4.10 1.53 0.07
C PHE A 252 4.05 0.21 -0.71
N GLU A 253 2.88 -0.42 -0.74
CA GLU A 253 2.65 -1.71 -1.41
C GLU A 253 2.74 -1.60 -2.94
N SER A 254 2.37 -0.47 -3.55
CA SER A 254 2.58 -0.27 -4.99
C SER A 254 4.06 -0.22 -5.40
N GLY A 255 4.97 0.03 -4.46
CA GLY A 255 6.39 0.18 -4.73
C GLY A 255 6.92 1.61 -4.61
N PHE A 256 6.10 2.57 -4.15
CA PHE A 256 6.59 3.91 -3.81
C PHE A 256 7.37 3.90 -2.49
N VAL A 257 8.47 4.67 -2.47
CA VAL A 257 9.20 5.06 -1.27
C VAL A 257 9.13 6.58 -1.14
N ARG A 258 8.52 7.08 -0.06
CA ARG A 258 8.38 8.51 0.21
C ARG A 258 9.18 8.93 1.44
N LEU A 259 9.85 10.09 1.34
CA LEU A 259 10.54 10.73 2.46
C LEU A 259 9.84 12.03 2.80
N TYR A 260 9.48 12.19 4.07
CA TYR A 260 8.94 13.40 4.64
C TYR A 260 9.95 14.01 5.62
N HIS A 261 10.06 15.34 5.60
CA HIS A 261 10.76 16.10 6.64
C HIS A 261 9.74 16.84 7.48
N ILE A 262 9.85 16.66 8.79
CA ILE A 262 8.97 17.32 9.74
C ILE A 262 9.61 18.65 10.08
N ASN A 263 9.08 19.73 9.51
CA ASN A 263 9.49 21.08 9.81
C ASN A 263 8.40 21.75 10.64
N ASP A 264 8.76 22.34 11.78
CA ASP A 264 7.81 23.00 12.68
C ASP A 264 6.62 22.11 13.09
N GLY A 265 6.85 20.80 13.22
CA GLY A 265 5.83 19.82 13.58
C GLY A 265 4.94 19.34 12.44
N LEU A 266 5.09 19.88 11.22
CA LEU A 266 4.32 19.45 10.05
C LEU A 266 5.18 18.70 9.02
N PRO A 267 4.69 17.56 8.50
CA PRO A 267 5.42 16.78 7.51
C PRO A 267 5.34 17.40 6.12
N LYS A 268 6.50 17.59 5.47
CA LYS A 268 6.62 18.02 4.08
C LYS A 268 7.26 16.92 3.23
N LEU A 269 6.61 16.55 2.13
CA LEU A 269 7.15 15.57 1.17
C LEU A 269 8.42 16.11 0.51
N ILE A 270 9.50 15.33 0.54
CA ILE A 270 10.79 15.65 -0.09
C ILE A 270 11.08 14.75 -1.28
N LEU A 271 10.77 13.46 -1.15
CA LEU A 271 11.12 12.41 -2.11
C LEU A 271 9.90 11.53 -2.34
N SER A 272 9.64 11.18 -3.59
CA SER A 272 8.72 10.11 -3.96
C SER A 272 9.33 9.36 -5.14
N GLU A 273 9.85 8.17 -4.89
CA GLU A 273 10.51 7.32 -5.89
C GLU A 273 9.80 5.98 -6.03
N TYR A 274 9.69 5.48 -7.25
CA TYR A 274 8.99 4.23 -7.56
C TYR A 274 9.96 3.10 -7.87
N LEU A 275 9.90 2.00 -7.12
CA LEU A 275 10.82 0.85 -7.24
C LEU A 275 10.26 -0.33 -8.04
N GLN A 276 9.06 -0.20 -8.61
CA GLN A 276 8.39 -1.19 -9.48
C GLN A 276 7.94 -2.50 -8.82
N GLU A 277 8.22 -2.67 -7.53
CA GLU A 277 7.88 -3.86 -6.75
C GLU A 277 7.41 -3.42 -5.36
N SER A 278 6.52 -4.20 -4.74
CA SER A 278 6.03 -3.92 -3.39
C SER A 278 7.16 -3.77 -2.38
N ILE A 279 7.10 -2.71 -1.56
CA ILE A 279 8.11 -2.43 -0.54
C ILE A 279 7.81 -3.25 0.71
N THR A 280 8.79 -4.01 1.20
CA THR A 280 8.65 -4.80 2.42
C THR A 280 9.20 -4.07 3.64
N ASN A 281 10.35 -3.41 3.51
CA ASN A 281 10.97 -2.66 4.60
C ASN A 281 11.62 -1.37 4.11
N VAL A 282 11.58 -0.35 4.95
CA VAL A 282 12.37 0.88 4.83
C VAL A 282 13.12 1.13 6.14
N ALA A 283 14.33 1.66 6.04
CA ALA A 283 15.10 2.11 7.20
C ALA A 283 16.10 3.19 6.84
N PHE A 284 16.57 3.93 7.85
CA PHE A 284 17.71 4.84 7.69
C PHE A 284 19.04 4.12 7.98
N ALA A 285 20.04 4.35 7.13
CA ALA A 285 21.37 3.77 7.24
C ALA A 285 22.47 4.79 6.89
N TYR A 286 23.67 4.59 7.43
CA TYR A 286 24.89 5.34 7.14
C TYR A 286 25.88 4.46 6.40
N LEU A 287 25.78 4.40 5.09
CA LEU A 287 26.67 3.60 4.24
C LEU A 287 27.70 4.48 3.52
N LYS A 288 27.34 5.73 3.24
CA LYS A 288 28.18 6.71 2.55
C LYS A 288 28.56 7.83 3.52
N PRO A 289 29.73 7.73 4.19
CA PRO A 289 30.12 8.66 5.25
C PRO A 289 30.41 10.07 4.71
N GLU A 290 30.74 10.17 3.42
CA GLU A 290 31.00 11.41 2.69
C GLU A 290 29.79 12.38 2.71
N LEU A 291 28.57 11.85 2.79
CA LEU A 291 27.33 12.62 2.70
C LEU A 291 26.90 13.25 4.03
N LYS A 292 27.46 12.82 5.17
CA LYS A 292 27.13 13.27 6.55
C LYS A 292 25.64 13.20 6.96
N LEU A 293 24.74 12.78 6.08
CA LEU A 293 23.31 12.59 6.30
C LEU A 293 22.96 11.10 6.28
N PRO A 294 21.85 10.67 6.90
CA PRO A 294 21.37 9.31 6.73
C PRO A 294 20.93 9.06 5.28
N GLN A 295 21.18 7.86 4.77
CA GLN A 295 20.62 7.33 3.52
C GLN A 295 19.40 6.45 3.82
N ILE A 296 18.55 6.27 2.82
CA ILE A 296 17.39 5.38 2.89
C ILE A 296 17.81 4.03 2.33
N ILE A 297 17.55 2.95 3.06
CA ILE A 297 17.59 1.60 2.54
C ILE A 297 16.17 1.05 2.44
N SER A 298 15.87 0.40 1.31
CA SER A 298 14.58 -0.22 1.05
C SER A 298 14.79 -1.65 0.59
N THR A 299 13.93 -2.55 1.04
CA THR A 299 13.83 -3.91 0.49
C THR A 299 12.50 -4.08 -0.24
N THR A 300 12.53 -4.76 -1.38
CA THR A 300 11.32 -5.12 -2.14
C THR A 300 10.91 -6.57 -1.88
N PHE A 301 9.68 -6.91 -2.26
CA PHE A 301 9.15 -8.27 -2.14
C PHE A 301 10.06 -9.30 -2.82
N SER A 302 10.61 -9.02 -4.01
CA SER A 302 11.51 -9.95 -4.71
C SER A 302 12.93 -10.03 -4.13
N GLY A 303 13.19 -9.34 -3.02
CA GLY A 303 14.46 -9.37 -2.31
C GLY A 303 15.51 -8.40 -2.84
N ARG A 304 15.13 -7.37 -3.62
CA ARG A 304 16.07 -6.31 -4.02
C ARG A 304 16.36 -5.41 -2.82
N ILE A 305 17.63 -5.13 -2.57
CA ILE A 305 18.09 -4.22 -1.52
C ILE A 305 18.60 -2.95 -2.20
N VAL A 306 17.87 -1.87 -2.02
CA VAL A 306 18.06 -0.61 -2.74
C VAL A 306 18.50 0.49 -1.78
N LEU A 307 19.54 1.24 -2.15
CA LEU A 307 19.98 2.44 -1.46
C LEU A 307 19.49 3.68 -2.20
N ILE A 308 18.89 4.61 -1.47
CA ILE A 308 18.43 5.90 -2.00
C ILE A 308 19.08 7.03 -1.19
N TRP A 309 19.71 7.97 -1.87
CA TRP A 309 20.35 9.13 -1.23
C TRP A 309 20.35 10.37 -2.12
N ARG A 310 20.53 11.55 -1.51
CA ARG A 310 20.66 12.81 -2.25
C ARG A 310 22.11 13.09 -2.62
N ASN A 311 22.36 13.53 -3.84
CA ASN A 311 23.66 14.12 -4.18
C ASN A 311 23.81 15.46 -3.45
N GLN A 312 24.72 15.57 -2.49
CA GLN A 312 25.29 16.87 -2.15
C GLN A 312 26.52 17.07 -3.05
N GLU A 313 26.50 18.10 -3.91
CA GLU A 313 27.77 18.70 -4.32
C GLU A 313 28.46 19.13 -3.01
N ILE A 314 29.69 18.67 -2.76
CA ILE A 314 30.47 19.07 -1.59
C ILE A 314 30.66 20.59 -1.68
N VAL A 315 29.82 21.33 -0.96
CA VAL A 315 30.02 22.76 -0.73
C VAL A 315 30.66 22.85 0.65
N ASP A 316 31.99 22.83 0.67
CA ASP A 316 32.77 23.27 1.82
C ASP A 316 32.47 24.75 2.07
N VAL A 317 31.51 25.05 2.95
CA VAL A 317 31.30 26.41 3.43
C VAL A 317 31.04 26.39 4.93
N ASN A 318 31.83 27.21 5.62
CA ASN A 318 31.82 27.43 7.06
C ASN A 318 30.41 27.61 7.64
N SER A 319 30.26 27.14 8.86
CA SER A 319 29.10 27.26 9.76
C SER A 319 28.38 28.61 9.63
N SER A 320 27.28 28.66 8.88
CA SER A 320 26.17 29.64 8.99
C SER A 320 25.14 29.56 7.85
N GLN A 321 25.31 28.73 6.81
CA GLN A 321 24.38 28.65 5.67
C GLN A 321 23.65 27.30 5.51
N PHE A 322 23.40 26.58 6.60
CA PHE A 322 22.67 25.30 6.55
C PHE A 322 21.19 25.43 6.11
N TYR A 323 20.62 26.63 6.09
CA TYR A 323 19.19 26.86 5.81
C TYR A 323 18.84 27.16 4.34
N ILE A 324 19.80 27.38 3.43
CA ILE A 324 19.48 27.84 2.05
C ILE A 324 19.30 26.66 1.05
N ALA A 325 19.41 25.41 1.50
CA ALA A 325 19.32 24.24 0.60
C ALA A 325 17.99 23.45 0.70
N MET A 326 16.90 24.07 1.19
CA MET A 326 15.57 23.44 1.30
C MET A 326 14.40 24.22 0.68
N GLU A 327 14.59 25.43 0.15
CA GLU A 327 13.56 26.14 -0.61
C GLU A 327 13.85 26.08 -2.11
N GLY A 328 12.94 25.43 -2.85
CA GLY A 328 12.79 25.67 -4.29
C GLY A 328 12.27 27.09 -4.46
N ILE A 329 12.99 27.90 -5.25
CA ILE A 329 12.53 29.23 -5.63
C ILE A 329 11.34 29.05 -6.57
N ASP A 330 10.14 29.23 -6.03
CA ASP A 330 9.01 29.75 -6.80
C ASP A 330 9.29 31.23 -7.07
N ASN A 331 9.38 31.59 -8.35
CA ASN A 331 9.20 32.95 -8.81
C ASN A 331 8.61 32.89 -10.22
N THR A 332 7.32 32.58 -10.30
CA THR A 332 6.44 33.17 -11.30
C THR A 332 6.26 34.64 -10.94
N LYS A 333 7.13 35.50 -11.49
CA LYS A 333 6.80 36.93 -11.57
C LYS A 333 6.02 37.17 -12.84
N GLU A 334 4.74 37.45 -12.62
CA GLU A 334 3.77 38.03 -13.52
C GLU A 334 4.43 39.08 -14.43
N MET A 335 4.31 38.86 -15.75
CA MET A 335 4.54 39.89 -16.74
C MET A 335 3.24 40.65 -16.92
N ASN A 336 3.20 41.88 -16.40
CA ASN A 336 2.19 42.86 -16.80
C ASN A 336 2.71 43.62 -18.03
N GLU A 337 2.04 43.41 -19.16
CA GLU A 337 2.02 44.33 -20.29
C GLU A 337 1.16 45.55 -19.93
N TYR A 338 1.64 46.76 -20.24
CA TYR A 338 0.93 47.88 -20.87
C TYR A 338 1.87 49.10 -20.87
N ASP A 339 2.41 49.46 -22.03
CA ASP A 339 2.13 50.73 -22.71
C ASP A 339 3.15 51.04 -23.82
N SER A 340 2.63 51.66 -24.87
CA SER A 340 3.28 52.16 -26.09
C SER A 340 2.78 53.61 -26.31
N PRO A 341 3.26 54.38 -27.30
CA PRO A 341 4.62 54.66 -27.76
C PRO A 341 4.90 56.19 -27.85
N ASP A 342 6.10 56.54 -28.33
CA ASP A 342 6.55 57.82 -28.94
C ASP A 342 6.55 59.11 -28.09
N ASP A 343 7.72 59.75 -27.90
CA ASP A 343 8.20 60.84 -28.78
C ASP A 343 9.53 61.44 -28.28
N ASP A 344 10.28 62.00 -29.23
CA ASP A 344 11.65 62.52 -29.18
C ASP A 344 11.97 63.54 -28.07
N ASN A 345 13.23 63.56 -27.60
CA ASN A 345 14.14 64.72 -27.74
C ASN A 345 15.54 64.46 -27.15
N ASP A 346 16.51 64.90 -27.92
CA ASP A 346 17.97 64.88 -27.74
C ASP A 346 18.47 65.50 -26.42
N ASP A 347 19.53 64.93 -25.84
CA ASP A 347 20.80 65.65 -25.66
C ASP A 347 21.91 64.74 -25.08
N GLU A 348 22.95 64.59 -25.91
CA GLU A 348 24.39 64.50 -25.61
C GLU A 348 24.85 63.75 -24.33
N ASN A 349 25.35 62.52 -24.53
CA ASN A 349 26.59 62.07 -23.89
C ASN A 349 27.31 61.08 -24.80
N GLU A 350 28.43 61.50 -25.39
CA GLU A 350 29.38 60.64 -26.09
C GLU A 350 29.96 59.60 -25.10
N GLU A 351 29.28 58.48 -24.91
CA GLU A 351 29.93 57.25 -24.46
C GLU A 351 30.83 56.78 -25.59
N THR A 352 32.12 57.05 -25.43
CA THR A 352 33.19 56.64 -26.36
C THR A 352 32.98 55.19 -26.79
N THR A 353 33.03 54.95 -28.11
CA THR A 353 32.95 53.62 -28.73
C THR A 353 33.82 52.59 -28.03
N ASP A 354 34.93 53.03 -27.43
CA ASP A 354 35.84 52.23 -26.62
C ASP A 354 35.18 51.62 -25.37
N LYS A 355 34.30 52.32 -24.66
CA LYS A 355 33.57 51.77 -23.50
C LYS A 355 32.52 50.73 -23.91
N ILE A 356 31.85 50.94 -25.05
CA ILE A 356 30.92 49.94 -25.61
C ILE A 356 31.68 48.69 -26.04
N ILE A 357 32.86 48.86 -26.65
CA ILE A 357 33.74 47.77 -27.04
C ILE A 357 34.29 47.05 -25.80
N GLU A 358 34.75 47.75 -24.77
CA GLU A 358 35.21 47.17 -23.50
C GLU A 358 34.09 46.39 -22.79
N ASN A 359 32.88 46.93 -22.71
CA ASN A 359 31.73 46.24 -22.13
C ASN A 359 31.34 44.99 -22.94
N ARG A 360 31.45 45.04 -24.28
CA ARG A 360 31.23 43.86 -25.14
C ARG A 360 32.31 42.80 -24.94
N ILE A 361 33.58 43.19 -24.83
CA ILE A 361 34.69 42.27 -24.56
C ILE A 361 34.51 41.63 -23.18
N LEU A 362 34.14 42.40 -22.16
CA LEU A 362 33.91 41.91 -20.80
C LEU A 362 32.71 40.94 -20.74
N ASN A 363 31.62 41.24 -21.45
CA ASN A 363 30.47 40.35 -21.56
C ASN A 363 30.80 39.08 -22.33
N GLN A 364 31.61 39.16 -23.38
CA GLN A 364 32.08 37.99 -24.13
C GLN A 364 33.01 37.11 -23.28
N GLN A 365 33.86 37.70 -22.45
CA GLN A 365 34.69 36.97 -21.48
C GLN A 365 33.85 36.30 -20.40
N LYS A 366 32.83 36.98 -19.85
CA LYS A 366 31.88 36.38 -18.90
C LYS A 366 31.14 35.20 -19.53
N LEU A 367 30.66 35.35 -20.77
CA LEU A 367 29.96 34.30 -21.48
C LEU A 367 30.88 33.11 -21.77
N ASN A 368 32.13 33.34 -22.18
CA ASN A 368 33.12 32.29 -22.37
C ASN A 368 33.46 31.54 -21.07
N ASN A 369 33.55 32.24 -19.94
CA ASN A 369 33.76 31.62 -18.64
C ASN A 369 32.55 30.78 -18.21
N ILE A 370 31.32 31.23 -18.48
CA ILE A 370 30.09 30.47 -18.23
C ILE A 370 30.04 29.22 -19.11
N VAL A 371 30.38 29.34 -20.40
CA VAL A 371 30.45 28.20 -21.33
C VAL A 371 31.54 27.22 -20.89
N LYS A 372 32.70 27.72 -20.45
CA LYS A 372 33.78 26.86 -19.91
C LYS A 372 33.35 26.13 -18.64
N ALA A 373 32.70 26.81 -17.70
CA ALA A 373 32.16 26.17 -16.50
C ALA A 373 31.06 25.14 -16.81
N LYS A 374 30.16 25.44 -17.75
CA LYS A 374 29.12 24.48 -18.20
C LYS A 374 29.71 23.29 -18.94
N THR A 375 30.72 23.49 -19.79
CA THR A 375 31.40 22.40 -20.51
C THR A 375 32.26 21.55 -19.57
N GLU A 376 32.89 22.14 -18.54
CA GLU A 376 33.56 21.40 -17.48
C GLU A 376 32.57 20.61 -16.62
N LYS A 377 31.38 21.17 -16.30
CA LYS A 377 30.28 20.42 -15.68
C LYS A 377 29.80 19.25 -16.56
N LEU A 378 29.63 19.45 -17.86
CA LEU A 378 29.25 18.40 -18.82
C LEU A 378 30.32 17.30 -18.96
N LYS A 379 31.61 17.68 -18.98
CA LYS A 379 32.72 16.73 -18.98
C LYS A 379 32.79 15.94 -17.67
N LYS A 380 32.49 16.58 -16.54
CA LYS A 380 32.42 15.94 -15.23
C LYS A 380 31.24 14.96 -15.15
N TYR A 381 30.06 15.36 -15.65
CA TYR A 381 28.88 14.48 -15.80
C TYR A 381 29.17 13.27 -16.68
N ASN A 382 29.83 13.47 -17.83
CA ASN A 382 30.23 12.37 -18.72
C ASN A 382 31.34 11.48 -18.14
N SER A 383 32.12 11.97 -17.17
CA SER A 383 33.11 11.16 -16.44
C SER A 383 32.53 10.43 -15.22
N GLU A 384 31.38 10.85 -14.69
CA GLU A 384 30.72 10.22 -13.54
C GLU A 384 29.91 8.97 -13.93
N VAL A 385 29.51 8.82 -15.21
CA VAL A 385 29.04 7.54 -15.75
C VAL A 385 30.24 6.83 -16.37
N ASN A 386 30.98 6.10 -15.55
CA ASN A 386 32.17 5.38 -15.99
C ASN A 386 31.76 4.19 -16.89
N PHE A 387 31.64 4.45 -18.20
CA PHE A 387 31.26 3.46 -19.22
C PHE A 387 32.13 2.19 -19.18
N ASN A 388 33.38 2.31 -18.73
CA ASN A 388 34.29 1.18 -18.57
C ASN A 388 33.87 0.25 -17.41
N ASP A 389 33.46 0.80 -16.26
CA ASP A 389 32.99 -0.02 -15.14
C ASP A 389 31.69 -0.74 -15.49
N LEU A 390 30.78 -0.06 -16.21
CA LEU A 390 29.53 -0.67 -16.69
C LEU A 390 29.80 -1.80 -17.68
N LYS A 391 30.80 -1.62 -18.56
CA LYS A 391 31.24 -2.64 -19.52
C LYS A 391 31.89 -3.84 -18.83
N GLU A 392 32.68 -3.62 -17.78
CA GLU A 392 33.25 -4.70 -16.96
C GLU A 392 32.15 -5.48 -16.24
N GLN A 393 31.19 -4.79 -15.60
CA GLN A 393 30.04 -5.43 -14.97
C GLN A 393 29.22 -6.24 -15.97
N TYR A 394 28.93 -5.69 -17.15
CA TYR A 394 28.22 -6.40 -18.23
C TYR A 394 28.95 -7.67 -18.65
N ASN A 395 30.27 -7.61 -18.84
CA ASN A 395 31.06 -8.77 -19.25
C ASN A 395 31.09 -9.86 -18.16
N THR A 396 31.20 -9.48 -16.88
CA THR A 396 31.11 -10.43 -15.77
C THR A 396 29.73 -11.08 -15.72
N LEU A 397 28.65 -10.28 -15.85
CA LEU A 397 27.27 -10.78 -15.87
C LEU A 397 27.03 -11.76 -17.02
N MET A 398 27.53 -11.46 -18.22
CA MET A 398 27.40 -12.34 -19.38
C MET A 398 28.15 -13.67 -19.19
N ASN A 399 29.33 -13.64 -18.56
CA ASN A 399 30.04 -14.87 -18.23
C ASN A 399 29.28 -15.70 -17.20
N ASP A 400 28.75 -15.06 -16.15
CA ASP A 400 27.96 -15.74 -15.12
C ASP A 400 26.69 -16.36 -15.70
N ILE A 401 25.97 -15.64 -16.58
CA ILE A 401 24.80 -16.15 -17.30
C ILE A 401 25.17 -17.40 -18.11
N ASN A 402 26.26 -17.37 -18.88
CA ASN A 402 26.68 -18.52 -19.70
C ASN A 402 27.03 -19.74 -18.83
N VAL A 403 27.72 -19.55 -17.71
CA VAL A 403 28.06 -20.63 -16.77
C VAL A 403 26.81 -21.20 -16.12
N LEU A 404 25.87 -20.34 -15.71
CA LEU A 404 24.62 -20.76 -15.09
C LEU A 404 23.69 -21.47 -16.08
N GLN A 405 23.56 -20.98 -17.30
CA GLN A 405 22.78 -21.65 -18.36
C GLN A 405 23.28 -23.08 -18.59
N LYS A 406 24.59 -23.26 -18.72
CA LYS A 406 25.17 -24.60 -18.89
C LYS A 406 24.83 -25.53 -17.73
N LYS A 407 24.95 -25.05 -16.48
CA LYS A 407 24.59 -25.84 -15.29
C LYS A 407 23.09 -26.18 -15.27
N VAL A 408 22.24 -25.23 -15.64
CA VAL A 408 20.79 -25.44 -15.71
C VAL A 408 20.44 -26.49 -16.76
N ASP A 409 21.09 -26.46 -17.92
CA ASP A 409 20.86 -27.45 -18.98
C ASP A 409 21.35 -28.84 -18.56
N ASP A 410 22.53 -28.94 -17.95
CA ASP A 410 23.06 -30.19 -17.38
C ASP A 410 22.11 -30.79 -16.32
N GLU A 411 21.52 -29.96 -15.44
CA GLU A 411 20.55 -30.40 -14.43
C GLU A 411 19.17 -30.71 -15.02
N LYS A 412 18.71 -29.98 -16.04
CA LYS A 412 17.47 -30.30 -16.78
C LYS A 412 17.54 -31.66 -17.43
N GLU A 413 18.66 -32.00 -18.05
CA GLU A 413 18.87 -33.33 -18.64
C GLU A 413 18.79 -34.43 -17.58
N LYS A 414 19.38 -34.20 -16.39
CA LYS A 414 19.26 -35.12 -15.25
C LYS A 414 17.82 -35.21 -14.73
N LEU A 415 17.12 -34.10 -14.56
CA LEU A 415 15.75 -34.06 -14.05
C LEU A 415 14.75 -34.76 -15.01
N ASN A 416 14.91 -34.55 -16.31
CA ASN A 416 14.10 -35.20 -17.35
C ASN A 416 14.26 -36.72 -17.36
N SER A 417 15.36 -37.25 -16.80
CA SER A 417 15.55 -38.70 -16.64
C SER A 417 14.85 -39.31 -15.41
N ILE A 418 14.29 -38.49 -14.51
CA ILE A 418 13.82 -38.91 -13.17
C ILE A 418 12.30 -38.75 -12.96
N LEU A 419 11.58 -37.87 -13.67
CA LEU A 419 10.19 -37.51 -13.34
C LEU A 419 9.19 -38.67 -13.55
N PRO A 420 8.35 -38.97 -12.53
CA PRO A 420 7.06 -38.30 -12.47
C PRO A 420 6.61 -37.99 -11.03
N GLN A 421 6.61 -36.72 -10.62
CA GLN A 421 5.57 -36.18 -9.74
C GLN A 421 5.63 -34.66 -9.67
N SER A 422 4.45 -34.05 -9.61
CA SER A 422 4.22 -32.61 -9.44
C SER A 422 4.95 -32.06 -8.23
N LEU A 423 5.81 -31.06 -8.47
CA LEU A 423 6.47 -30.28 -7.43
C LEU A 423 5.48 -29.20 -6.95
N HIS A 424 5.17 -29.23 -5.66
CA HIS A 424 4.44 -28.17 -4.98
C HIS A 424 5.47 -27.13 -4.53
N LEU A 425 5.28 -25.86 -4.90
CA LEU A 425 6.07 -24.73 -4.39
C LEU A 425 5.26 -24.04 -3.31
N ASP A 426 5.93 -23.65 -2.22
CA ASP A 426 5.32 -23.00 -1.06
C ASP A 426 5.24 -21.47 -1.22
N ASP A 427 4.13 -20.94 -0.70
CA ASP A 427 3.79 -19.58 -0.25
C ASP A 427 4.24 -18.37 -1.07
N GLN A 428 3.32 -17.95 -1.94
CA GLN A 428 3.21 -16.60 -2.48
C GLN A 428 2.46 -15.72 -1.49
N SER A 429 2.82 -14.43 -1.39
CA SER A 429 1.96 -13.48 -0.69
C SER A 429 0.80 -13.09 -1.59
N GLN A 430 -0.40 -13.34 -1.10
CA GLN A 430 -1.63 -12.83 -1.70
C GLN A 430 -2.28 -11.86 -0.74
N ARG A 431 -2.83 -10.78 -1.28
CA ARG A 431 -3.72 -9.87 -0.58
C ARG A 431 -5.05 -9.88 -1.28
N PHE A 432 -6.12 -10.08 -0.51
CA PHE A 432 -7.48 -10.04 -0.99
C PHE A 432 -8.31 -9.21 -0.02
N GLU A 433 -8.44 -7.92 -0.33
CA GLU A 433 -9.07 -6.95 0.57
C GLU A 433 -10.16 -6.16 -0.16
N LEU A 434 -11.17 -5.75 0.61
CA LEU A 434 -12.28 -4.94 0.11
C LEU A 434 -11.84 -3.47 0.05
N ASP A 435 -11.91 -2.88 -1.13
CA ASP A 435 -11.72 -1.46 -1.37
C ASP A 435 -13.08 -0.76 -1.35
N SER A 436 -13.32 0.04 -0.32
CA SER A 436 -14.54 0.81 -0.13
C SER A 436 -14.72 1.91 -1.18
N TYR A 437 -13.62 2.48 -1.71
CA TYR A 437 -13.64 3.55 -2.70
C TYR A 437 -14.01 3.02 -4.08
N LYS A 438 -13.32 1.96 -4.53
CA LYS A 438 -13.60 1.30 -5.81
C LYS A 438 -14.82 0.37 -5.78
N LYS A 439 -15.36 0.07 -4.58
CA LYS A 439 -16.48 -0.86 -4.35
C LYS A 439 -16.22 -2.26 -4.92
N CYS A 440 -14.98 -2.73 -4.80
CA CYS A 440 -14.52 -4.02 -5.31
C CYS A 440 -13.52 -4.67 -4.35
N TYR A 441 -13.23 -5.94 -4.56
CA TYR A 441 -12.08 -6.57 -3.92
C TYR A 441 -10.85 -6.40 -4.78
N VAL A 442 -9.75 -5.95 -4.18
CA VAL A 442 -8.46 -5.87 -4.83
C VAL A 442 -7.67 -7.11 -4.48
N LEU A 443 -7.33 -7.89 -5.49
CA LEU A 443 -6.46 -9.06 -5.40
C LEU A 443 -5.06 -8.69 -5.88
N ILE A 444 -4.09 -8.72 -4.98
CA ILE A 444 -2.67 -8.52 -5.30
C ILE A 444 -1.96 -9.87 -5.13
N ILE A 445 -1.25 -10.29 -6.17
CA ILE A 445 -0.44 -11.51 -6.17
C ILE A 445 1.00 -11.11 -6.46
N ASP A 446 1.86 -11.33 -5.46
CA ASP A 446 3.28 -11.04 -5.56
C ASP A 446 4.09 -12.34 -5.63
N THR A 447 4.78 -12.52 -6.75
CA THR A 447 5.74 -13.60 -7.00
C THR A 447 7.18 -13.09 -6.94
N ASP A 448 8.10 -13.93 -6.47
CA ASP A 448 9.55 -13.72 -6.60
C ASP A 448 10.06 -13.99 -8.03
N ILE A 449 9.30 -14.75 -8.81
CA ILE A 449 9.56 -15.12 -10.21
C ILE A 449 8.49 -14.52 -11.12
N PRO A 450 8.82 -13.95 -12.28
CA PRO A 450 7.82 -13.37 -13.19
C PRO A 450 6.65 -14.32 -13.51
N ILE A 451 5.42 -13.81 -13.42
CA ILE A 451 4.21 -14.57 -13.74
C ILE A 451 4.12 -14.78 -15.26
N GLN A 452 3.84 -16.01 -15.67
CA GLN A 452 3.54 -16.35 -17.07
C GLN A 452 2.04 -16.22 -17.38
N SER A 453 1.19 -16.67 -16.46
CA SER A 453 -0.28 -16.62 -16.60
C SER A 453 -0.99 -16.90 -15.27
N ILE A 454 -2.18 -16.32 -15.08
CA ILE A 454 -3.04 -16.54 -13.91
C ILE A 454 -4.42 -17.04 -14.36
N PHE A 455 -4.88 -18.21 -13.94
CA PHE A 455 -6.21 -18.71 -14.30
C PHE A 455 -7.20 -18.55 -13.15
N PHE A 456 -8.45 -18.21 -13.46
CA PHE A 456 -9.51 -18.07 -12.46
C PHE A 456 -10.58 -19.14 -12.68
N LYS A 457 -11.05 -19.72 -11.58
CA LYS A 457 -12.16 -20.66 -11.56
C LYS A 457 -13.04 -20.37 -10.35
N CYS A 458 -14.32 -20.12 -10.58
CA CYS A 458 -15.31 -19.90 -9.51
C CYS A 458 -16.48 -20.86 -9.69
N ASN A 459 -17.23 -21.07 -8.60
CA ASN A 459 -18.49 -21.81 -8.57
C ASN A 459 -19.70 -20.89 -8.35
N PHE A 460 -19.55 -19.60 -8.67
CA PHE A 460 -20.59 -18.58 -8.65
C PHE A 460 -20.22 -17.47 -9.64
N PRO A 461 -21.18 -16.69 -10.15
CA PRO A 461 -20.89 -15.60 -11.08
C PRO A 461 -20.06 -14.51 -10.39
N ILE A 462 -18.94 -14.15 -11.02
CA ILE A 462 -18.07 -13.06 -10.58
C ILE A 462 -17.58 -12.27 -11.79
N ILE A 463 -17.29 -10.98 -11.57
CA ILE A 463 -16.81 -10.11 -12.64
C ILE A 463 -15.39 -9.68 -12.29
N ILE A 464 -14.48 -9.82 -13.25
CA ILE A 464 -13.06 -9.46 -13.09
C ILE A 464 -12.73 -8.34 -14.07
N LYS A 465 -12.25 -7.22 -13.56
CA LYS A 465 -11.76 -6.10 -14.37
C LYS A 465 -10.23 -6.18 -14.49
N LYS A 466 -9.76 -6.02 -15.72
CA LYS A 466 -8.37 -5.83 -16.13
C LYS A 466 -8.19 -4.38 -16.57
N GLU A 467 -6.95 -3.89 -16.50
CA GLU A 467 -6.42 -2.57 -16.91
C GLU A 467 -7.10 -1.83 -18.09
N ASN A 468 -7.90 -2.47 -18.95
CA ASN A 468 -8.86 -1.85 -19.91
C ASN A 468 -9.99 -2.81 -20.40
N HIS A 469 -10.18 -3.99 -19.80
CA HIS A 469 -11.16 -5.00 -20.25
C HIS A 469 -11.88 -5.65 -19.06
N SER A 470 -13.17 -5.91 -19.20
CA SER A 470 -14.00 -6.53 -18.16
C SER A 470 -14.45 -7.91 -18.64
N ASP A 471 -14.01 -8.97 -17.97
CA ASP A 471 -14.42 -10.33 -18.29
C ASP A 471 -15.37 -10.86 -17.20
N ILE A 472 -16.47 -11.46 -17.64
CA ILE A 472 -17.44 -12.11 -16.76
C ILE A 472 -17.09 -13.59 -16.74
N ILE A 473 -16.86 -14.16 -15.55
CA ILE A 473 -16.67 -15.59 -15.37
C ILE A 473 -17.92 -16.14 -14.68
N ASP A 474 -18.66 -16.98 -15.38
CA ASP A 474 -19.86 -17.66 -14.86
C ASP A 474 -19.59 -19.17 -14.68
N ASN A 475 -20.47 -19.82 -13.92
CA ASN A 475 -20.37 -21.22 -13.50
C ASN A 475 -19.90 -22.18 -14.60
N ASP A 476 -19.05 -23.14 -14.21
CA ASP A 476 -18.51 -24.24 -15.02
C ASP A 476 -17.58 -23.85 -16.19
N GLU A 477 -17.30 -22.57 -16.42
CA GLU A 477 -16.25 -22.14 -17.34
C GLU A 477 -14.91 -21.99 -16.60
N ILE A 478 -13.86 -22.69 -17.06
CA ILE A 478 -12.48 -22.31 -16.75
C ILE A 478 -12.25 -21.03 -17.55
N GLY A 479 -12.41 -19.88 -16.91
CA GLY A 479 -11.97 -18.61 -17.47
C GLY A 479 -10.46 -18.66 -17.67
N SER A 480 -10.01 -19.03 -18.87
CA SER A 480 -8.60 -19.05 -19.21
C SER A 480 -8.15 -17.63 -19.54
N LEU A 481 -7.92 -16.82 -18.50
CA LEU A 481 -7.49 -15.47 -18.70
C LEU A 481 -5.96 -15.41 -18.61
N LYS A 482 -5.27 -15.14 -19.72
CA LYS A 482 -3.83 -14.88 -19.67
C LYS A 482 -3.61 -13.48 -19.12
N ILE A 483 -3.51 -13.35 -17.80
CA ILE A 483 -3.21 -12.08 -17.12
C ILE A 483 -1.72 -11.99 -16.82
N ASN A 484 -1.16 -10.81 -17.07
CA ASN A 484 0.26 -10.47 -16.88
C ASN A 484 0.43 -9.31 -15.87
N ILE A 485 -0.57 -9.11 -15.00
CA ILE A 485 -0.71 -7.96 -14.10
C ILE A 485 -0.92 -8.50 -12.68
N ASN A 486 -0.24 -7.89 -11.72
CA ASN A 486 -0.19 -8.33 -10.32
C ASN A 486 -1.44 -7.93 -9.53
N SER A 487 -2.17 -6.89 -9.95
CA SER A 487 -3.41 -6.42 -9.33
C SER A 487 -4.63 -6.73 -10.21
N ASN A 488 -5.64 -7.38 -9.63
CA ASN A 488 -6.91 -7.68 -10.28
C ASN A 488 -8.07 -7.17 -9.42
N GLU A 489 -9.02 -6.50 -10.06
CA GLU A 489 -10.22 -6.01 -9.39
C GLU A 489 -11.36 -7.01 -9.57
N ILE A 490 -11.90 -7.45 -8.45
CA ILE A 490 -12.90 -8.51 -8.36
C ILE A 490 -14.20 -7.90 -7.85
N TYR A 491 -15.25 -8.02 -8.64
CA TYR A 491 -16.55 -7.44 -8.36
C TYR A 491 -17.55 -8.55 -8.02
N PRO A 492 -17.75 -8.86 -6.73
CA PRO A 492 -18.77 -9.82 -6.33
C PRO A 492 -20.18 -9.24 -6.48
N ILE A 493 -21.16 -10.14 -6.51
CA ILE A 493 -22.59 -9.86 -6.51
C ILE A 493 -23.12 -10.24 -5.13
N GLU A 494 -23.88 -9.33 -4.49
CA GLU A 494 -24.41 -9.56 -3.15
C GLU A 494 -25.30 -10.82 -3.09
N GLY A 495 -25.12 -11.64 -2.06
CA GLY A 495 -25.83 -12.91 -1.90
C GLY A 495 -25.33 -14.06 -2.77
N LYS A 496 -24.41 -13.83 -3.71
CA LYS A 496 -23.66 -14.89 -4.41
C LYS A 496 -22.37 -15.15 -3.65
N TYR A 497 -22.11 -16.41 -3.34
CA TYR A 497 -20.96 -16.81 -2.53
C TYR A 497 -20.38 -18.14 -3.01
N GLY A 498 -19.13 -18.37 -2.64
CA GLY A 498 -18.43 -19.59 -2.97
C GLY A 498 -16.92 -19.41 -2.94
N THR A 499 -16.21 -20.30 -3.63
CA THR A 499 -14.74 -20.32 -3.64
C THR A 499 -14.24 -19.87 -5.00
N LEU A 500 -13.35 -18.89 -5.00
CA LEU A 500 -12.55 -18.46 -6.14
C LEU A 500 -11.20 -19.17 -6.07
N SER A 501 -10.96 -20.08 -7.01
CA SER A 501 -9.69 -20.75 -7.22
C SER A 501 -8.86 -20.00 -8.25
N ILE A 502 -7.62 -19.67 -7.90
CA ILE A 502 -6.70 -18.87 -8.69
C ILE A 502 -5.45 -19.71 -8.92
N TYR A 503 -5.12 -20.00 -10.19
CA TYR A 503 -3.95 -20.79 -10.57
C TYR A 503 -2.85 -19.87 -11.08
N VAL A 504 -1.82 -19.65 -10.30
CA VAL A 504 -0.68 -18.80 -10.67
C VAL A 504 0.39 -19.68 -11.30
N VAL A 505 0.73 -19.41 -12.56
CA VAL A 505 1.79 -20.10 -13.30
C VAL A 505 2.99 -19.16 -13.40
N PRO A 506 4.02 -19.34 -12.57
CA PRO A 506 5.27 -18.59 -12.71
C PRO A 506 6.09 -19.10 -13.90
N ASN A 507 7.00 -18.28 -14.40
CA ASN A 507 7.91 -18.63 -15.50
C ASN A 507 9.08 -19.50 -14.98
N THR A 508 8.75 -20.69 -14.46
CA THR A 508 9.71 -21.66 -13.93
C THR A 508 10.00 -22.78 -14.92
N THR A 509 11.15 -23.44 -14.77
CA THR A 509 11.46 -24.71 -15.47
C THR A 509 11.81 -25.79 -14.45
N PRO A 510 11.00 -26.86 -14.30
CA PRO A 510 9.79 -27.17 -15.05
C PRO A 510 8.65 -26.17 -14.80
N PRO A 511 7.66 -26.06 -15.73
CA PRO A 511 6.48 -25.25 -15.50
C PRO A 511 5.71 -25.84 -14.31
N THR A 512 5.44 -25.00 -13.33
CA THR A 512 4.67 -25.34 -12.14
C THR A 512 3.47 -24.40 -12.06
N TYR A 513 2.48 -24.76 -11.26
CA TYR A 513 1.40 -23.84 -10.91
C TYR A 513 1.14 -23.92 -9.42
N GLN A 514 0.67 -22.82 -8.86
CA GLN A 514 0.21 -22.76 -7.50
C GLN A 514 -1.29 -22.47 -7.48
N LEU A 515 -2.02 -23.23 -6.66
CA LEU A 515 -3.44 -23.01 -6.45
C LEU A 515 -3.64 -22.17 -5.19
N ILE A 516 -4.19 -20.98 -5.40
CA ILE A 516 -4.69 -20.09 -4.36
C ILE A 516 -6.21 -20.26 -4.29
N SER A 517 -6.79 -20.29 -3.09
CA SER A 517 -8.25 -20.36 -2.91
C SER A 517 -8.72 -19.27 -1.96
N VAL A 518 -9.64 -18.44 -2.45
CA VAL A 518 -10.25 -17.33 -1.72
C VAL A 518 -11.74 -17.58 -1.59
N ILE A 519 -12.33 -17.24 -0.46
CA ILE A 519 -13.77 -17.39 -0.22
C ILE A 519 -14.45 -16.04 -0.39
N ILE A 520 -15.40 -15.95 -1.32
CA ILE A 520 -16.33 -14.82 -1.40
C ILE A 520 -17.49 -15.12 -0.48
N LYS A 521 -17.68 -14.26 0.52
CA LYS A 521 -18.72 -14.40 1.56
C LYS A 521 -20.10 -13.97 1.01
N PRO A 522 -21.22 -14.47 1.54
CA PRO A 522 -22.56 -14.06 1.14
C PRO A 522 -22.79 -12.55 1.21
N LEU A 523 -22.26 -11.89 2.25
CA LEU A 523 -22.39 -10.45 2.49
C LEU A 523 -21.07 -9.74 2.20
N ALA A 524 -20.41 -10.09 1.09
CA ALA A 524 -19.06 -9.64 0.74
C ALA A 524 -18.96 -8.11 0.54
N LEU A 525 -20.04 -7.40 0.23
CA LEU A 525 -20.01 -5.95 0.03
C LEU A 525 -20.28 -5.15 1.31
N HIS A 526 -20.18 -5.79 2.46
CA HIS A 526 -20.29 -5.14 3.76
C HIS A 526 -18.91 -4.87 4.35
N GLU A 527 -18.64 -3.63 4.73
CA GLU A 527 -17.46 -3.25 5.50
C GLU A 527 -17.82 -3.24 6.99
N ARG A 528 -16.92 -3.75 7.84
CA ARG A 528 -17.09 -3.59 9.29
C ARG A 528 -16.78 -2.14 9.66
N VAL A 529 -17.76 -1.51 10.27
CA VAL A 529 -17.71 -0.10 10.70
C VAL A 529 -17.89 -0.02 12.20
N ARG A 530 -17.78 1.18 12.74
CA ARG A 530 -18.10 1.45 14.14
C ARG A 530 -19.55 1.84 14.33
N GLU A 531 -19.96 1.84 15.59
CA GLU A 531 -21.29 2.30 15.99
C GLU A 531 -21.52 3.78 15.65
N ASN A 532 -20.51 4.64 15.86
CA ASN A 532 -20.60 6.08 15.57
C ASN A 532 -20.61 6.41 14.07
N GLU A 533 -20.13 5.50 13.21
CA GLU A 533 -20.20 5.61 11.76
C GLU A 533 -21.60 5.26 11.21
N ILE A 534 -22.50 4.75 12.06
CA ILE A 534 -23.87 4.44 11.70
C ILE A 534 -24.80 5.51 12.28
N GLU A 535 -25.31 6.36 11.40
CA GLU A 535 -26.31 7.36 11.74
C GLU A 535 -27.64 6.68 12.13
N ASN A 536 -28.26 7.19 13.21
CA ASN A 536 -29.61 6.81 13.64
C ASN A 536 -29.84 5.29 13.83
N LEU A 537 -28.97 4.61 14.59
CA LEU A 537 -29.10 3.17 14.87
C LEU A 537 -30.50 2.76 15.39
N ASP A 538 -31.15 3.63 16.15
CA ASP A 538 -32.49 3.41 16.73
C ASP A 538 -33.64 3.47 15.69
N GLU A 539 -33.38 4.00 14.49
CA GLU A 539 -34.36 4.09 13.41
C GLU A 539 -34.44 2.82 12.54
N TYR A 540 -33.44 1.92 12.64
CA TYR A 540 -33.46 0.62 11.97
C TYR A 540 -34.46 -0.34 12.65
N THR A 541 -35.57 -0.58 11.97
CA THR A 541 -36.71 -1.34 12.53
C THR A 541 -36.72 -2.82 12.15
N ASN A 542 -36.02 -3.22 11.08
CA ASN A 542 -35.97 -4.60 10.60
C ASN A 542 -35.03 -5.45 11.48
N ARG A 543 -35.59 -6.13 12.48
CA ARG A 543 -34.85 -7.04 13.36
C ARG A 543 -35.21 -8.49 13.08
N PHE A 544 -34.20 -9.33 12.88
CA PHE A 544 -34.36 -10.77 12.68
C PHE A 544 -33.70 -11.57 13.83
N PRO A 545 -34.39 -11.71 14.99
CA PRO A 545 -33.83 -12.44 16.13
C PRO A 545 -33.81 -13.95 15.86
N ILE A 546 -32.62 -14.54 15.85
CA ILE A 546 -32.43 -15.99 15.81
C ILE A 546 -32.25 -16.50 17.23
N LYS A 547 -33.07 -17.47 17.65
CA LYS A 547 -32.97 -18.14 18.95
C LYS A 547 -32.89 -19.64 18.74
N GLY A 548 -32.02 -20.30 19.48
CA GLY A 548 -31.84 -21.74 19.45
C GLY A 548 -30.78 -22.20 20.44
N ASP A 549 -30.59 -23.51 20.54
CA ASP A 549 -29.57 -24.14 21.38
C ASP A 549 -28.23 -24.12 20.64
N LEU A 550 -27.61 -22.94 20.53
CA LEU A 550 -26.33 -22.73 19.86
C LEU A 550 -25.32 -22.15 20.84
N SER A 551 -24.08 -22.62 20.78
CA SER A 551 -22.96 -22.01 21.50
C SER A 551 -22.51 -20.70 20.84
N LEU A 552 -21.86 -19.82 21.62
CA LEU A 552 -21.32 -18.56 21.09
C LEU A 552 -20.32 -18.82 19.96
N SER A 553 -19.49 -19.87 20.08
CA SER A 553 -18.53 -20.27 19.04
C SER A 553 -19.20 -20.71 17.74
N GLU A 554 -20.34 -21.40 17.80
CA GLU A 554 -21.11 -21.75 16.61
C GLU A 554 -21.73 -20.51 15.95
N ILE A 555 -22.29 -19.60 16.76
CA ILE A 555 -22.83 -18.32 16.28
C ILE A 555 -21.72 -17.50 15.61
N GLN A 556 -20.55 -17.38 16.25
CA GLN A 556 -19.40 -16.69 15.67
C GLN A 556 -18.99 -17.30 14.34
N LYS A 557 -18.94 -18.64 14.25
CA LYS A 557 -18.62 -19.34 13.00
C LYS A 557 -19.67 -19.09 11.92
N PHE A 558 -20.95 -18.96 12.26
CA PHE A 558 -21.97 -18.57 11.29
C PHE A 558 -21.74 -17.13 10.80
N ILE A 559 -21.53 -16.18 11.73
CA ILE A 559 -21.30 -14.77 11.40
C ILE A 559 -20.03 -14.60 10.53
N SER A 560 -18.92 -15.24 10.90
CA SER A 560 -17.66 -15.18 10.15
C SER A 560 -17.71 -15.86 8.79
N ASN A 561 -18.69 -16.75 8.57
CA ASN A 561 -18.97 -17.32 7.25
C ASN A 561 -19.87 -16.43 6.38
N CYS A 562 -20.64 -15.52 6.99
CA CYS A 562 -21.53 -14.61 6.28
C CYS A 562 -20.87 -13.28 5.94
N PHE A 563 -20.10 -12.71 6.86
CA PHE A 563 -19.51 -11.37 6.75
C PHE A 563 -17.99 -11.43 6.57
N PRO A 564 -17.39 -10.46 5.85
CA PRO A 564 -15.94 -10.24 5.88
C PRO A 564 -15.50 -9.55 7.18
N GLN A 565 -14.19 -9.54 7.46
CA GLN A 565 -13.58 -8.79 8.58
C GLN A 565 -14.12 -9.16 9.98
N VAL A 566 -14.58 -10.41 10.13
CA VAL A 566 -14.99 -10.98 11.42
C VAL A 566 -13.89 -11.95 11.89
N PRO A 567 -13.40 -11.82 13.13
CA PRO A 567 -12.43 -12.75 13.71
C PRO A 567 -12.95 -14.18 13.68
N GLU A 568 -12.10 -15.14 13.33
CA GLU A 568 -12.46 -16.56 13.35
C GLU A 568 -12.63 -17.09 14.79
N LYS A 569 -11.90 -16.50 15.73
CA LYS A 569 -11.88 -16.87 17.14
C LYS A 569 -12.38 -15.71 17.99
N ILE A 570 -13.07 -16.06 19.06
CA ILE A 570 -13.58 -15.16 20.10
C ILE A 570 -12.96 -15.56 21.44
N HIS A 571 -12.96 -14.63 22.39
CA HIS A 571 -12.53 -14.88 23.76
C HIS A 571 -13.64 -15.56 24.55
N GLU A 572 -13.28 -16.56 25.33
CA GLU A 572 -14.25 -17.29 26.17
C GLU A 572 -14.79 -16.43 27.32
N ASP A 573 -14.08 -15.37 27.70
CA ASP A 573 -14.42 -14.53 28.87
C ASP A 573 -15.55 -13.50 28.60
N SER A 574 -15.87 -13.22 27.33
CA SER A 574 -16.93 -12.24 26.98
C SER A 574 -18.25 -12.94 26.69
N SER A 575 -19.32 -12.49 27.35
CA SER A 575 -20.67 -13.07 27.19
C SER A 575 -21.43 -12.53 25.97
N GLU A 576 -20.98 -11.42 25.38
CA GLU A 576 -21.66 -10.73 24.30
C GLU A 576 -20.64 -10.10 23.34
N TYR A 577 -20.98 -10.11 22.04
CA TYR A 577 -20.19 -9.53 20.97
C TYR A 577 -21.13 -8.78 20.02
N THR A 578 -20.77 -7.53 19.71
CA THR A 578 -21.53 -6.68 18.78
C THR A 578 -20.64 -6.28 17.62
N TYR A 579 -21.14 -6.49 16.39
CA TYR A 579 -20.47 -6.09 15.16
C TYR A 579 -21.40 -5.19 14.34
N TYR A 580 -20.84 -4.08 13.86
CA TYR A 580 -21.54 -3.11 13.03
C TYR A 580 -21.00 -3.19 11.60
N PHE A 581 -21.90 -3.19 10.61
CA PHE A 581 -21.53 -3.30 9.20
C PHE A 581 -22.28 -2.27 8.37
N LYS A 582 -21.60 -1.70 7.38
CA LYS A 582 -22.16 -0.79 6.37
C LYS A 582 -21.99 -1.41 4.98
N ASN A 583 -23.03 -1.37 4.16
CA ASN A 583 -22.93 -1.78 2.77
C ASN A 583 -22.18 -0.69 1.97
N ILE A 584 -21.18 -1.06 1.18
CA ILE A 584 -20.37 -0.08 0.43
C ILE A 584 -21.07 0.44 -0.84
N ILE A 585 -22.09 -0.26 -1.33
CA ILE A 585 -22.84 0.13 -2.53
C ILE A 585 -23.94 1.12 -2.17
N ILE A 586 -24.62 0.89 -1.04
CA ILE A 586 -25.82 1.61 -0.62
C ILE A 586 -25.50 2.44 0.63
N ASP A 587 -25.68 3.76 0.53
CA ASP A 587 -25.42 4.65 1.68
C ASP A 587 -26.57 4.53 2.69
N SER A 588 -26.28 3.94 3.85
CA SER A 588 -27.30 3.52 4.84
C SER A 588 -27.97 4.67 5.63
N GLY A 589 -27.81 5.93 5.22
CA GLY A 589 -28.17 7.13 5.98
C GLY A 589 -29.60 7.66 5.85
N MET A 590 -30.58 6.88 5.37
CA MET A 590 -31.96 7.37 5.23
C MET A 590 -32.98 6.35 5.77
N ASP A 591 -33.73 6.79 6.79
CA ASP A 591 -34.96 6.26 7.41
C ASP A 591 -35.52 4.96 6.76
N ASP A 592 -34.96 3.82 7.18
CA ASP A 592 -35.09 2.51 6.54
C ASP A 592 -36.40 1.76 6.88
N LYS A 593 -37.50 2.49 7.05
CA LYS A 593 -38.78 1.92 7.50
C LYS A 593 -39.54 1.16 6.41
N LEU A 594 -39.10 1.15 5.15
CA LEU A 594 -39.85 0.52 4.06
C LEU A 594 -38.91 0.02 2.95
N VAL A 595 -39.38 -0.97 2.17
CA VAL A 595 -38.76 -1.42 0.91
C VAL A 595 -38.53 -0.26 -0.09
N LYS A 596 -39.28 0.84 0.09
CA LYS A 596 -39.28 2.03 -0.76
C LYS A 596 -37.98 2.85 -0.72
N PRO A 597 -37.47 3.30 0.46
CA PRO A 597 -36.14 3.91 0.57
C PRO A 597 -35.02 3.11 -0.09
N LEU A 598 -34.91 1.82 0.23
CA LEU A 598 -33.87 0.95 -0.34
C LEU A 598 -34.00 0.83 -1.86
N LEU A 599 -35.21 0.65 -2.37
CA LEU A 599 -35.46 0.62 -3.82
C LEU A 599 -35.10 1.96 -4.47
N LEU A 600 -35.37 3.09 -3.80
CA LEU A 600 -35.04 4.43 -4.30
C LEU A 600 -33.53 4.62 -4.40
N GLN A 601 -32.76 4.15 -3.42
CA GLN A 601 -31.30 4.19 -3.47
C GLN A 601 -30.73 3.32 -4.58
N LEU A 602 -31.24 2.09 -4.74
CA LEU A 602 -30.85 1.22 -5.85
C LEU A 602 -31.19 1.83 -7.21
N TYR A 603 -32.36 2.46 -7.34
CA TYR A 603 -32.79 3.15 -8.55
C TYR A 603 -31.91 4.37 -8.85
N ASN A 604 -31.64 5.24 -7.87
CA ASN A 604 -30.78 6.40 -8.05
C ASN A 604 -29.34 6.01 -8.42
N GLY A 605 -28.81 4.95 -7.80
CA GLY A 605 -27.49 4.42 -8.14
C GLY A 605 -27.44 3.89 -9.56
N LEU A 606 -28.49 3.19 -9.98
CA LEU A 606 -28.66 2.68 -11.34
C LEU A 606 -28.82 3.81 -12.38
N GLU A 607 -29.61 4.84 -12.09
CA GLU A 607 -29.78 6.01 -12.96
C GLU A 607 -28.46 6.77 -13.11
N SER A 608 -27.73 6.98 -12.00
CA SER A 608 -26.42 7.62 -12.01
C SER A 608 -25.42 6.87 -12.89
N ALA A 609 -25.37 5.53 -12.78
CA ALA A 609 -24.46 4.71 -13.58
C ALA A 609 -24.73 4.85 -15.09
N ILE A 610 -26.01 4.92 -15.49
CA ILE A 610 -26.37 5.07 -16.91
C ILE A 610 -26.11 6.48 -17.41
N ASN A 611 -26.41 7.52 -16.63
CA ASN A 611 -26.10 8.89 -17.02
C ASN A 611 -24.59 9.06 -17.31
N ILE A 612 -23.72 8.43 -16.51
CA ILE A 612 -22.27 8.46 -16.72
C ILE A 612 -21.88 7.76 -18.02
N ILE A 613 -22.47 6.59 -18.31
CA ILE A 613 -22.23 5.86 -19.56
C ILE A 613 -22.76 6.62 -20.78
N GLU A 614 -23.94 7.23 -20.71
CA GLU A 614 -24.47 8.09 -21.77
C GLU A 614 -23.56 9.31 -22.02
N GLN A 615 -23.07 9.93 -20.95
CA GLN A 615 -22.12 11.04 -21.06
C GLN A 615 -20.82 10.61 -21.75
N HIS A 616 -20.25 9.48 -21.34
CA HIS A 616 -18.99 8.97 -21.86
C HIS A 616 -19.08 8.40 -23.29
N ASP A 617 -20.04 7.52 -23.58
CA ASP A 617 -20.07 6.76 -24.84
C ASP A 617 -20.76 7.52 -25.99
N LEU A 618 -21.68 8.44 -25.67
CA LEU A 618 -22.44 9.19 -26.66
C LEU A 618 -22.04 10.66 -26.70
N LEU A 619 -22.10 11.38 -25.57
CA LEU A 619 -21.96 12.83 -25.57
C LEU A 619 -20.51 13.29 -25.75
N ILE A 620 -19.56 12.72 -25.01
CA ILE A 620 -18.14 13.12 -25.07
C ILE A 620 -17.53 12.98 -26.48
N PRO A 621 -17.70 11.86 -27.21
CA PRO A 621 -17.21 11.73 -28.59
C PRO A 621 -17.79 12.79 -29.52
N VAL A 622 -19.09 13.06 -29.41
CA VAL A 622 -19.79 14.08 -30.22
C VAL A 622 -19.29 15.48 -29.89
N LEU A 623 -19.13 15.82 -28.60
CA LEU A 623 -18.60 17.10 -28.15
C LEU A 623 -17.15 17.31 -28.60
N ASN A 624 -16.32 16.27 -28.54
CA ASN A 624 -14.95 16.30 -29.03
C ASN A 624 -14.91 16.55 -30.55
N GLU A 625 -15.73 15.86 -31.34
CA GLU A 625 -15.84 16.10 -32.79
C GLU A 625 -16.29 17.54 -33.11
N LEU A 626 -17.29 18.06 -32.39
CA LEU A 626 -17.79 19.42 -32.58
C LEU A 626 -16.75 20.48 -32.19
N SER A 627 -16.02 20.27 -31.10
CA SER A 627 -14.94 21.16 -30.68
C SER A 627 -13.78 21.20 -31.70
N LEU A 628 -13.48 20.06 -32.34
CA LEU A 628 -12.47 19.95 -33.39
C LEU A 628 -12.90 20.68 -34.68
N GLN A 629 -14.19 20.67 -35.01
CA GLN A 629 -14.74 21.40 -36.16
C GLN A 629 -14.66 22.92 -36.00
N GLU A 630 -14.71 23.43 -34.76
CA GLU A 630 -14.66 24.86 -34.45
C GLU A 630 -13.30 25.36 -33.94
N ASN A 631 -12.20 24.68 -34.28
CA ASN A 631 -10.83 25.05 -33.85
C ASN A 631 -10.66 25.18 -32.33
N GLY A 632 -11.39 24.39 -31.53
CA GLY A 632 -11.33 24.41 -30.08
C GLY A 632 -12.12 25.56 -29.43
N ASN A 633 -12.93 26.31 -30.19
CA ASN A 633 -13.85 27.27 -29.60
C ASN A 633 -15.04 26.51 -28.97
N ILE A 634 -15.22 26.66 -27.66
CA ILE A 634 -16.20 25.89 -26.86
C ILE A 634 -17.29 26.79 -26.27
N THR A 635 -17.30 28.07 -26.67
CA THR A 635 -18.19 29.11 -26.15
C THR A 635 -19.64 29.02 -26.65
N PHE A 636 -19.91 28.17 -27.65
CA PHE A 636 -21.25 27.94 -28.19
C PHE A 636 -22.02 26.81 -27.47
N PHE A 637 -21.34 26.02 -26.65
CA PHE A 637 -21.98 24.98 -25.86
C PHE A 637 -22.79 25.57 -24.71
N ASP A 638 -23.93 24.95 -24.40
CA ASP A 638 -24.69 25.27 -23.19
C ASP A 638 -23.89 24.90 -21.93
N SER A 639 -24.24 25.52 -20.81
CA SER A 639 -23.54 25.34 -19.51
C SER A 639 -23.42 23.88 -19.08
N ASP A 640 -24.42 23.04 -19.40
CA ASP A 640 -24.44 21.64 -19.02
C ASP A 640 -23.45 20.80 -19.84
N LEU A 641 -23.29 21.11 -21.13
CA LEU A 641 -22.32 20.45 -22.01
C LEU A 641 -20.88 20.91 -21.69
N LEU A 642 -20.71 22.20 -21.35
CA LEU A 642 -19.44 22.72 -20.83
C LEU A 642 -19.04 22.04 -19.52
N ASN A 643 -19.99 21.80 -18.60
CA ASN A 643 -19.72 21.08 -17.35
C ASN A 643 -19.28 19.63 -17.61
N ILE A 644 -19.92 18.91 -18.52
CA ILE A 644 -19.51 17.55 -18.92
C ILE A 644 -18.09 17.54 -19.46
N MET A 645 -17.74 18.52 -20.31
CA MET A 645 -16.43 18.59 -20.93
C MET A 645 -15.33 19.06 -19.96
N ASN A 646 -15.66 19.94 -19.02
CA ASN A 646 -14.77 20.36 -17.93
C ASN A 646 -14.50 19.21 -16.94
N ASN A 647 -15.51 18.37 -16.68
CA ASN A 647 -15.43 17.22 -15.79
C ASN A 647 -15.07 15.91 -16.53
N TYR A 648 -14.59 16.00 -17.78
CA TYR A 648 -14.30 14.82 -18.61
C TYR A 648 -13.48 13.76 -17.88
N LYS A 649 -12.38 14.16 -17.20
CA LYS A 649 -11.51 13.22 -16.47
C LYS A 649 -12.25 12.46 -15.36
N GLU A 650 -13.09 13.15 -14.62
CA GLU A 650 -13.88 12.53 -13.54
C GLU A 650 -14.95 11.58 -14.11
N ILE A 651 -15.55 11.93 -15.25
CA ILE A 651 -16.50 11.07 -15.96
C ILE A 651 -15.79 9.84 -16.55
N ASP A 652 -14.60 10.00 -17.11
CA ASP A 652 -13.74 8.93 -17.65
C ASP A 652 -13.33 7.94 -16.52
N ASP A 653 -12.83 8.46 -15.41
CA ASP A 653 -12.49 7.66 -14.22
C ASP A 653 -13.71 6.94 -13.62
N ASN A 654 -14.86 7.62 -13.54
CA ASN A 654 -16.09 7.03 -13.05
C ASN A 654 -16.68 6.00 -14.03
N TYR A 655 -16.63 6.26 -15.34
CA TYR A 655 -17.05 5.32 -16.38
C TYR A 655 -16.24 4.04 -16.32
N GLU A 656 -14.92 4.16 -16.20
CA GLU A 656 -14.02 3.04 -16.01
C GLU A 656 -14.42 2.21 -14.77
N ASN A 657 -14.77 2.86 -13.66
CA ASN A 657 -15.23 2.18 -12.44
C ASN A 657 -16.68 1.65 -12.50
N MET A 658 -17.52 2.18 -13.39
CA MET A 658 -18.97 1.94 -13.45
C MET A 658 -19.48 1.13 -14.64
N LYS A 659 -18.61 0.79 -15.61
CA LYS A 659 -18.94 -0.09 -16.74
C LYS A 659 -19.80 -1.27 -16.29
N ASP A 660 -20.78 -1.70 -17.11
CA ASP A 660 -21.68 -2.90 -17.09
C ASP A 660 -21.89 -3.66 -15.76
N VAL A 661 -20.83 -3.94 -15.02
CA VAL A 661 -20.70 -4.44 -13.65
C VAL A 661 -21.63 -3.74 -12.66
N GLN A 662 -21.58 -2.41 -12.53
CA GLN A 662 -22.42 -1.71 -11.54
C GLN A 662 -23.90 -1.78 -11.93
N ILE A 663 -24.21 -1.63 -13.22
CA ILE A 663 -25.58 -1.81 -13.74
C ILE A 663 -26.09 -3.21 -13.40
N LYS A 664 -25.30 -4.26 -13.67
CA LYS A 664 -25.67 -5.64 -13.35
C LYS A 664 -25.91 -5.81 -11.85
N ARG A 665 -25.06 -5.25 -10.99
CA ARG A 665 -25.23 -5.28 -9.53
C ARG A 665 -26.52 -4.60 -9.08
N PHE A 666 -26.85 -3.42 -9.60
CA PHE A 666 -28.09 -2.73 -9.24
C PHE A 666 -29.32 -3.48 -9.74
N ILE A 667 -29.31 -3.99 -10.98
CA ILE A 667 -30.40 -4.81 -11.54
C ILE A 667 -30.61 -6.07 -10.70
N GLU A 668 -29.54 -6.79 -10.37
CA GLU A 668 -29.60 -7.98 -9.51
C GLU A 668 -30.03 -7.63 -8.08
N GLY A 669 -29.64 -6.47 -7.56
CA GLY A 669 -30.08 -5.91 -6.28
C GLY A 669 -31.59 -5.65 -6.24
N ILE A 670 -32.13 -4.94 -7.24
CA ILE A 670 -33.57 -4.67 -7.38
C ILE A 670 -34.35 -5.98 -7.52
N THR A 671 -33.87 -6.89 -8.36
CA THR A 671 -34.50 -8.20 -8.59
C THR A 671 -34.51 -9.04 -7.30
N SER A 672 -33.40 -9.05 -6.57
CA SER A 672 -33.27 -9.79 -5.30
C SER A 672 -34.17 -9.19 -4.23
N LEU A 673 -34.22 -7.87 -4.11
CA LEU A 673 -35.11 -7.16 -3.19
C LEU A 673 -36.57 -7.52 -3.45
N TYR A 674 -36.99 -7.52 -4.71
CA TYR A 674 -38.34 -7.91 -5.11
C TYR A 674 -38.68 -9.34 -4.69
N VAL A 675 -37.78 -10.29 -4.98
CA VAL A 675 -37.96 -11.70 -4.62
C VAL A 675 -38.01 -11.89 -3.10
N VAL A 676 -37.11 -11.24 -2.35
CA VAL A 676 -37.08 -11.32 -0.89
C VAL A 676 -38.35 -10.73 -0.28
N GLN A 677 -38.79 -9.56 -0.72
CA GLN A 677 -40.04 -8.95 -0.26
C GLN A 677 -41.22 -9.89 -0.49
N LYS A 678 -41.39 -10.43 -1.71
CA LYS A 678 -42.51 -11.33 -2.01
C LYS A 678 -42.42 -12.64 -1.22
N LYS A 679 -41.21 -13.18 -0.97
CA LYS A 679 -41.00 -14.33 -0.08
C LYS A 679 -41.38 -14.04 1.38
N CYS A 680 -41.06 -12.86 1.91
CA CYS A 680 -41.50 -12.43 3.24
C CYS A 680 -43.03 -12.34 3.34
N HIS A 681 -43.71 -12.06 2.23
CA HIS A 681 -45.18 -12.10 2.12
C HIS A 681 -45.72 -13.52 1.80
N GLY A 682 -44.88 -14.55 1.77
CA GLY A 682 -45.26 -15.96 1.55
C GLY A 682 -45.38 -16.38 0.08
N ILE A 683 -44.92 -15.55 -0.87
CA ILE A 683 -44.97 -15.83 -2.31
C ILE A 683 -43.59 -16.31 -2.79
N ASN A 684 -43.48 -17.58 -3.17
CA ASN A 684 -42.20 -18.18 -3.58
C ASN A 684 -41.78 -17.87 -5.02
N ASN A 685 -42.75 -17.81 -5.96
CA ASN A 685 -42.51 -17.58 -7.38
C ASN A 685 -43.40 -16.43 -7.88
N PRO A 686 -42.91 -15.18 -7.86
CA PRO A 686 -43.70 -14.06 -8.34
C PRO A 686 -43.88 -14.11 -9.87
N SER A 687 -45.12 -14.17 -10.35
CA SER A 687 -45.45 -14.25 -11.79
C SER A 687 -45.02 -13.04 -12.61
N SER A 688 -44.81 -11.89 -11.96
CA SER A 688 -44.33 -10.64 -12.56
C SER A 688 -42.81 -10.52 -12.59
N LEU A 689 -42.05 -11.51 -12.08
CA LEU A 689 -40.59 -11.47 -12.09
C LEU A 689 -40.02 -11.32 -13.50
N ASN A 690 -40.51 -12.11 -14.46
CA ASN A 690 -40.04 -12.03 -15.84
C ASN A 690 -40.35 -10.67 -16.47
N LYS A 691 -41.50 -10.05 -16.14
CA LYS A 691 -41.86 -8.71 -16.61
C LYS A 691 -40.95 -7.62 -16.02
N LEU A 692 -40.54 -7.79 -14.76
CA LEU A 692 -39.58 -6.89 -14.13
C LEU A 692 -38.20 -7.04 -14.77
N ILE A 693 -37.76 -8.26 -15.05
CA ILE A 693 -36.48 -8.52 -15.72
C ILE A 693 -36.50 -7.95 -17.14
N GLU A 694 -37.57 -8.16 -17.91
CA GLU A 694 -37.73 -7.57 -19.26
C GLU A 694 -37.65 -6.04 -19.22
N LEU A 695 -38.32 -5.40 -18.26
CA LEU A 695 -38.26 -3.96 -18.06
C LEU A 695 -36.84 -3.48 -17.69
N LEU A 696 -36.13 -4.20 -16.82
CA LEU A 696 -34.73 -3.88 -16.46
C LEU A 696 -33.74 -4.19 -17.60
N ASP A 697 -34.04 -5.15 -18.48
CA ASP A 697 -33.22 -5.49 -19.65
C ASP A 697 -33.42 -4.48 -20.79
N GLU A 698 -34.63 -3.95 -20.99
CA GLU A 698 -34.88 -2.83 -21.92
C GLU A 698 -34.03 -1.60 -21.55
N PHE A 699 -33.86 -1.37 -20.24
CA PHE A 699 -33.01 -0.32 -19.69
C PHE A 699 -31.52 -0.48 -20.04
N LYS A 700 -31.05 -1.73 -20.18
CA LYS A 700 -29.68 -2.07 -20.58
C LYS A 700 -29.40 -1.81 -22.07
N SER A 701 -30.45 -1.72 -22.90
CA SER A 701 -30.33 -1.72 -24.37
C SER A 701 -29.99 -0.36 -25.01
N PHE A 702 -29.66 0.68 -24.23
CA PHE A 702 -29.28 2.01 -24.73
C PHE A 702 -30.29 2.67 -25.69
N ASN A 703 -31.57 2.31 -25.60
CA ASN A 703 -32.61 2.82 -26.51
C ASN A 703 -33.24 4.16 -26.07
N GLY A 704 -32.62 4.90 -25.13
CA GLY A 704 -33.04 6.26 -24.78
C GLY A 704 -34.35 6.36 -23.99
N THR A 705 -34.91 5.25 -23.49
CA THR A 705 -36.07 5.25 -22.59
C THR A 705 -35.62 5.19 -21.15
N LYS A 706 -35.51 6.34 -20.47
CA LYS A 706 -35.40 6.40 -19.02
C LYS A 706 -36.65 5.76 -18.39
N ILE A 707 -36.47 4.71 -17.61
CA ILE A 707 -37.55 4.15 -16.79
C ILE A 707 -37.87 5.16 -15.70
N ASP A 708 -39.10 5.64 -15.68
CA ASP A 708 -39.62 6.49 -14.63
C ASP A 708 -39.83 5.65 -13.35
N TRP A 709 -39.49 6.20 -12.18
CA TRP A 709 -39.81 5.64 -10.86
C TRP A 709 -41.28 5.18 -10.77
N ASN A 710 -42.17 5.89 -11.47
CA ASN A 710 -43.60 5.59 -11.58
C ASN A 710 -43.92 4.24 -12.27
N GLN A 711 -42.98 3.67 -13.04
CA GLN A 711 -43.11 2.35 -13.67
C GLN A 711 -42.54 1.23 -12.80
N LEU A 712 -41.52 1.52 -11.98
CA LEU A 712 -40.82 0.55 -11.14
C LEU A 712 -41.55 0.28 -9.81
N TRP A 713 -41.96 1.34 -9.11
CA TRP A 713 -42.60 1.24 -7.79
C TRP A 713 -43.86 0.33 -7.76
N PRO A 714 -44.75 0.32 -8.77
CA PRO A 714 -45.94 -0.54 -8.78
C PRO A 714 -45.67 -2.05 -8.69
N PHE A 715 -44.45 -2.53 -8.99
CA PHE A 715 -44.11 -3.93 -8.77
C PHE A 715 -43.97 -4.27 -7.28
N PHE A 716 -43.55 -3.30 -6.46
CA PHE A 716 -43.23 -3.46 -5.04
C PHE A 716 -44.40 -3.14 -4.10
N GLU A 717 -45.46 -2.52 -4.62
CA GLU A 717 -46.81 -2.55 -4.00
C GLU A 717 -47.38 -3.99 -4.02
#